data_AF-A0AAD8Y3M6-F1
#
_entry.id   AF-A0AAD8Y3M6-F1
#
_cell.length_a   1.000
_cell.length_b   1.000
_cell.length_c   1.000
_cell.angle_alpha   90.00
_cell.angle_beta   90.00
_cell.angle_gamma   90.00
#
_symmetry.space_group_name_H-M   'P 1'
#
loop_
_entity.id
_entity.type
_entity.pdbx_description
1 polymer ?
#
loop_
_entity_poly.entity_id
_entity_poly.type
_entity_poly.pdbx_seq_one_letter_code
_entity_poly.pdbx_strand_id
1 'polypeptide(L)'
;MKPYLTNLKKELAKAKSEGKVAEQDADPICFSLFEQICIWAVMSGQIFVWVFLVLQWNLMARASNVDSISFSNFWSKNDTILFKYDTNKKDRAGEHTTEKHCYANPLNPFVCLFLAMGCYLCINQQKYEQNSSNSLFRAQGKDKSASNSFSKALHKLIKFATRSADVLDSHSVREGHFGPHGVRKGAITHVTTGSMDGPPLPSILHRGEWSMGKVMDIYVRFCSIGDTYLGRCLAGLLPDKPNFDILPPHFSVGIENKHVNEAMKQCFGVILDKHSGEGIQGCLLLFLASIVYHNEWLKSHIAKGKSHPFLQIPILNNSKLLEELEKLVTLEPAGAVKSATGVPATVAIREEVRDAVKLLHEYRKEVQWLKDNMVNMMKDAMEQKYTENGNITASFVEGTVSRLVGKVIDQVAHKMEESEARLMARLDETSTCNTGDTREVTRAVTRATPLLEAQLYPTYTYHDPNATGRNKNNTSWDVPLHFTLQTSGLFEGFRAWLTGYPAESTVTHTTDSAGNAVEVTTRTPVKPMRLLKNGNLPKQFKKAYDNNYKPVMEVLEEAVESDIVNRHVDEMDHSFLRSTYERAFDAACVKYPDFRTGIKKNWKVSTFCKKVRETNTAENTANGTKRSAANGLQVQQKSERSATSTSSSYITAPISLLPQAYPHGQFQHGLALSTPFNLLVDRISRNGKFLQETLKGVRDVDEFTGMLLTLYEAIYLSDGHSSEQHAKGADRLGILRSDYMLHCSQAANNEYSIKQVELNTIASSFAGLASSVAKLHGFLTRRLGEEGLQEFLDVNERAVMGDSSDGIVDGDGERGVPQSLAMIRLPAAMAVAYDRYCARFNIGSSSNNDNNNGEHKSDAAVIKPVILFVVQPNETNTVDQRLLEFALWDNHEIPVVRMSLGEIHERVTLDEASGRLTIQNDDQGDNCGAVQEVVVVYFRAGYAPTDYPSGYNTADGSGIEWLARERLERGRCFNDAVRVVLILAPYRAVRRWLVI
;
A
#
# COMPACT_ATOMS: atom_id res chain seq x y z
N MET A 1 20.68 40.09 -30.24
CA MET A 1 19.42 39.72 -29.56
C MET A 1 18.78 38.41 -30.10
N LYS A 2 18.54 38.26 -31.42
CA LYS A 2 18.06 36.98 -31.99
C LYS A 2 18.96 35.76 -31.68
N PRO A 3 20.30 35.83 -31.77
CA PRO A 3 21.18 34.69 -31.46
C PRO A 3 21.11 34.28 -29.98
N TYR A 4 21.03 35.27 -29.08
CA TYR A 4 20.87 35.07 -27.64
C TYR A 4 19.56 34.34 -27.31
N LEU A 5 18.44 34.77 -27.89
CA LEU A 5 17.14 34.08 -27.73
C LEU A 5 17.14 32.66 -28.30
N THR A 6 17.88 32.41 -29.37
CA THR A 6 18.02 31.06 -29.94
C THR A 6 18.84 30.16 -29.03
N ASN A 7 19.93 30.67 -28.43
CA ASN A 7 20.72 29.93 -27.44
C ASN A 7 19.93 29.68 -26.16
N LEU A 8 19.19 30.67 -25.65
CA LEU A 8 18.35 30.51 -24.45
C LEU A 8 17.23 29.48 -24.67
N LYS A 9 16.67 29.39 -25.89
CA LYS A 9 15.73 28.32 -26.25
C LYS A 9 16.39 26.95 -26.33
N LYS A 10 17.63 26.87 -26.83
CA LYS A 10 18.42 25.61 -26.88
C LYS A 10 18.80 25.15 -25.48
N GLU A 11 19.23 26.06 -24.61
CA GLU A 11 19.52 25.76 -23.21
C GLU A 11 18.27 25.36 -22.43
N LEU A 12 17.14 26.03 -22.65
CA LEU A 12 15.87 25.66 -22.02
C LEU A 12 15.33 24.32 -22.56
N ALA A 13 15.65 23.94 -23.79
CA ALA A 13 15.37 22.61 -24.33
C ALA A 13 16.32 21.55 -23.74
N LYS A 14 17.61 21.88 -23.55
CA LYS A 14 18.62 21.03 -22.92
C LYS A 14 18.33 20.79 -21.43
N ALA A 15 17.95 21.83 -20.69
CA ALA A 15 17.48 21.72 -19.30
C ALA A 15 16.22 20.85 -19.20
N LYS A 16 15.31 20.94 -20.17
CA LYS A 16 14.13 20.04 -20.25
C LYS A 16 14.49 18.59 -20.55
N SER A 17 15.55 18.30 -21.32
CA SER A 17 16.02 16.93 -21.57
C SER A 17 16.82 16.34 -20.41
N GLU A 18 17.48 17.19 -19.61
CA GLU A 18 18.20 16.82 -18.39
C GLU A 18 17.28 16.72 -17.15
N GLY A 19 15.96 16.86 -17.32
CA GLY A 19 14.99 16.76 -16.22
C GLY A 19 14.86 18.00 -15.33
N LYS A 20 15.64 19.06 -15.57
CA LYS A 20 15.54 20.38 -14.91
C LYS A 20 14.35 21.17 -15.47
N VAL A 21 13.15 20.70 -15.19
CA VAL A 21 11.88 21.34 -15.57
C VAL A 21 11.34 22.08 -14.36
N ALA A 22 10.61 23.19 -14.53
CA ALA A 22 9.83 23.87 -13.47
C ALA A 22 8.86 22.94 -12.69
N GLU A 23 8.71 21.69 -13.14
CA GLU A 23 8.04 20.59 -12.45
C GLU A 23 8.81 20.11 -11.21
N GLN A 24 10.14 20.28 -11.12
CA GLN A 24 10.93 20.03 -9.91
C GLN A 24 10.84 21.18 -8.89
N ASP A 25 10.61 22.40 -9.37
CA ASP A 25 10.58 23.61 -8.55
C ASP A 25 9.20 23.97 -7.98
N ALA A 26 8.10 23.36 -8.44
CA ALA A 26 6.77 23.68 -7.88
C ALA A 26 6.40 22.81 -6.67
N ASP A 27 6.05 23.42 -5.54
CA ASP A 27 5.58 22.70 -4.34
C ASP A 27 4.12 22.24 -4.48
N PRO A 28 3.72 21.11 -3.84
CA PRO A 28 2.34 20.63 -3.89
C PRO A 28 1.37 21.63 -3.23
N ILE A 29 0.29 21.97 -3.95
CA ILE A 29 -0.79 22.80 -3.42
C ILE A 29 -1.75 21.88 -2.66
N CYS A 30 -1.75 21.93 -1.32
CA CYS A 30 -2.70 21.15 -0.52
C CYS A 30 -4.17 21.55 -0.80
N PHE A 31 -5.13 20.68 -0.47
CA PHE A 31 -6.54 20.88 -0.78
C PHE A 31 -7.10 22.18 -0.19
N SER A 32 -6.73 22.54 1.05
CA SER A 32 -7.16 23.79 1.69
C SER A 32 -6.69 25.02 0.92
N LEU A 33 -5.44 25.02 0.45
CA LEU A 33 -4.92 26.10 -0.38
C LEU A 33 -5.60 26.12 -1.76
N PHE A 34 -5.85 24.96 -2.37
CA PHE A 34 -6.61 24.87 -3.63
C PHE A 34 -8.01 25.49 -3.49
N GLU A 35 -8.76 25.12 -2.45
CA GLU A 35 -10.07 25.69 -2.14
C GLU A 35 -9.98 27.20 -1.90
N GLN A 36 -8.98 27.64 -1.13
CA GLN A 36 -8.77 29.06 -0.85
C GLN A 36 -8.50 29.88 -2.13
N ILE A 37 -7.77 29.31 -3.08
CA ILE A 37 -7.52 29.95 -4.38
C ILE A 37 -8.82 30.01 -5.21
N CYS A 38 -9.64 28.96 -5.18
CA CYS A 38 -10.97 28.97 -5.81
C CYS A 38 -11.86 30.08 -5.22
N ILE A 39 -11.86 30.24 -3.89
CA ILE A 39 -12.57 31.33 -3.20
C ILE A 39 -12.08 32.69 -3.72
N TRP A 40 -10.77 32.93 -3.75
CA TRP A 40 -10.22 34.18 -4.26
C TRP A 40 -10.56 34.43 -5.74
N ALA A 41 -10.54 33.39 -6.57
CA ALA A 41 -10.87 33.49 -7.99
C ALA A 41 -12.33 33.91 -8.18
N VAL A 42 -13.26 33.28 -7.45
CA VAL A 42 -14.69 33.64 -7.46
C VAL A 42 -14.89 35.05 -6.93
N MET A 43 -14.36 35.37 -5.74
CA MET A 43 -14.54 36.70 -5.14
C MET A 43 -13.98 37.84 -6.01
N SER A 44 -12.93 37.57 -6.78
CA SER A 44 -12.32 38.52 -7.70
C SER A 44 -12.97 38.53 -9.10
N GLY A 45 -14.02 37.74 -9.34
CA GLY A 45 -14.68 37.60 -10.64
C GLY A 45 -13.81 36.93 -11.72
N GLN A 46 -12.74 36.23 -11.37
CA GLN A 46 -11.85 35.56 -12.33
C GLN A 46 -12.36 34.14 -12.68
N ILE A 47 -13.53 34.06 -13.33
CA ILE A 47 -14.22 32.80 -13.65
C ILE A 47 -13.35 31.86 -14.49
N PHE A 48 -12.54 32.38 -15.41
CA PHE A 48 -11.59 31.58 -16.19
C PHE A 48 -10.54 30.87 -15.31
N VAL A 49 -9.97 31.58 -14.33
CA VAL A 49 -8.99 30.98 -13.40
C VAL A 49 -9.66 29.91 -12.55
N TRP A 50 -10.89 30.19 -12.09
CA TRP A 50 -11.67 29.28 -11.28
C TRP A 50 -11.95 27.94 -12.00
N VAL A 51 -12.57 27.96 -13.18
CA VAL A 51 -12.90 26.73 -13.93
C VAL A 51 -11.65 25.97 -14.36
N PHE A 52 -10.59 26.67 -14.78
CA PHE A 52 -9.36 26.05 -15.24
C PHE A 52 -8.64 25.35 -14.09
N LEU A 53 -8.61 25.97 -12.90
CA LEU A 53 -8.01 25.40 -11.69
C LEU A 53 -8.77 24.15 -11.22
N VAL A 54 -10.11 24.22 -11.16
CA VAL A 54 -10.96 23.09 -10.74
C VAL A 54 -10.85 21.92 -11.73
N LEU A 55 -10.80 22.19 -13.04
CA LEU A 55 -10.53 21.16 -14.06
C LEU A 55 -9.14 20.56 -13.90
N GLN A 56 -8.11 21.39 -13.72
CA GLN A 56 -6.74 20.90 -13.59
C GLN A 56 -6.59 19.97 -12.38
N TRP A 57 -7.25 20.31 -11.26
CA TRP A 57 -7.31 19.49 -10.06
C TRP A 57 -8.03 18.15 -10.30
N ASN A 58 -9.28 18.20 -10.77
CA ASN A 58 -10.11 17.01 -10.96
C ASN A 58 -9.54 16.05 -12.01
N LEU A 59 -8.85 16.57 -13.04
CA LEU A 59 -8.24 15.75 -14.06
C LEU A 59 -6.81 15.29 -13.73
N MET A 60 -6.24 15.74 -12.59
CA MET A 60 -4.83 15.53 -12.23
C MET A 60 -3.87 15.89 -13.38
N ALA A 61 -4.19 16.95 -14.10
CA ALA A 61 -3.63 17.23 -15.41
C ALA A 61 -2.53 18.30 -15.36
N ARG A 62 -1.67 18.32 -16.37
CA ARG A 62 -0.85 19.51 -16.63
C ARG A 62 -1.73 20.60 -17.24
N ALA A 63 -1.39 21.86 -17.00
CA ALA A 63 -2.10 22.98 -17.61
C ALA A 63 -2.14 22.90 -19.15
N SER A 64 -1.12 22.32 -19.79
CA SER A 64 -1.13 22.07 -21.25
C SER A 64 -2.18 21.06 -21.71
N ASN A 65 -2.50 20.05 -20.89
CA ASN A 65 -3.55 19.07 -21.20
C ASN A 65 -4.95 19.67 -21.03
N VAL A 66 -5.13 20.58 -20.06
CA VAL A 66 -6.39 21.32 -19.88
C VAL A 66 -6.61 22.30 -21.04
N ASP A 67 -5.53 22.95 -21.50
CA ASP A 67 -5.55 23.88 -22.66
C ASP A 67 -5.93 23.19 -23.98
N SER A 68 -5.72 21.88 -24.12
CA SER A 68 -6.10 21.11 -25.31
C SER A 68 -7.52 20.55 -25.30
N ILE A 69 -8.28 20.69 -24.20
CA ILE A 69 -9.64 20.14 -24.11
C ILE A 69 -10.56 20.86 -25.13
N SER A 70 -11.34 20.06 -25.84
CA SER A 70 -12.38 20.42 -26.79
C SER A 70 -13.73 19.81 -26.39
N PHE A 71 -14.81 20.22 -27.04
CA PHE A 71 -16.16 19.71 -26.75
C PHE A 71 -16.33 18.21 -27.04
N SER A 72 -15.51 17.63 -27.92
CA SER A 72 -15.51 16.18 -28.18
C SER A 72 -14.78 15.36 -27.10
N ASN A 73 -14.08 16.00 -26.16
CA ASN A 73 -13.28 15.30 -25.14
C ASN A 73 -14.06 14.96 -23.88
N PHE A 74 -15.33 15.34 -23.74
CA PHE A 74 -16.10 15.05 -22.53
C PHE A 74 -17.60 14.87 -22.77
N TRP A 75 -18.19 13.92 -22.05
CA TRP A 75 -19.61 13.56 -22.13
C TRP A 75 -20.13 13.11 -20.77
N SER A 76 -21.44 13.17 -20.57
CA SER A 76 -22.08 12.75 -19.32
C SER A 76 -22.41 11.26 -19.33
N LYS A 77 -22.31 10.60 -18.18
CA LYS A 77 -22.79 9.24 -17.94
C LYS A 77 -23.34 9.14 -16.54
N ASN A 78 -24.64 8.93 -16.40
CA ASN A 78 -25.32 8.87 -15.09
C ASN A 78 -24.97 10.10 -14.21
N ASP A 79 -24.28 9.92 -13.08
CA ASP A 79 -23.91 10.96 -12.11
C ASP A 79 -22.54 11.61 -12.35
N THR A 80 -21.86 11.26 -13.45
CA THR A 80 -20.49 11.73 -13.74
C THR A 80 -20.36 12.38 -15.12
N ILE A 81 -19.34 13.22 -15.27
CA ILE A 81 -18.82 13.68 -16.57
C ILE A 81 -17.48 13.02 -16.81
N LEU A 82 -17.37 12.25 -17.89
CA LEU A 82 -16.13 11.62 -18.31
C LEU A 82 -15.34 12.58 -19.18
N PHE A 83 -14.04 12.67 -18.93
CA PHE A 83 -13.07 13.37 -19.78
C PHE A 83 -12.05 12.38 -20.36
N LYS A 84 -11.74 12.50 -21.65
CA LYS A 84 -10.67 11.74 -22.31
C LYS A 84 -9.89 12.65 -23.26
N TYR A 85 -8.56 12.63 -23.16
CA TYR A 85 -7.70 13.42 -24.04
C TYR A 85 -7.50 12.72 -25.40
N ASP A 86 -7.36 13.51 -26.47
CA ASP A 86 -6.99 12.97 -27.79
C ASP A 86 -5.54 12.52 -27.83
N THR A 87 -4.65 13.23 -27.13
CA THR A 87 -3.21 12.95 -27.08
C THR A 87 -2.63 13.36 -25.73
N ASN A 88 -1.47 12.81 -25.38
CA ASN A 88 -0.66 13.29 -24.27
C ASN A 88 0.82 13.43 -24.68
N LYS A 89 1.66 13.95 -23.77
CA LYS A 89 3.07 14.28 -24.07
C LYS A 89 3.92 13.07 -24.51
N LYS A 90 3.57 11.86 -24.06
CA LYS A 90 4.28 10.61 -24.36
C LYS A 90 3.58 9.79 -25.45
N ASP A 91 2.28 10.00 -25.63
CA ASP A 91 1.44 9.28 -26.56
C ASP A 91 0.70 10.28 -27.47
N ARG A 92 1.30 10.54 -28.63
CA ARG A 92 0.73 11.41 -29.66
C ARG A 92 -0.33 10.71 -30.50
N ALA A 93 -0.52 9.40 -30.35
CA ALA A 93 -1.54 8.62 -31.03
C ALA A 93 -2.85 8.51 -30.22
N GLY A 94 -2.79 8.73 -28.90
CA GLY A 94 -3.94 8.69 -28.02
C GLY A 94 -4.35 7.28 -27.56
N GLU A 95 -3.55 6.27 -27.87
CA GLU A 95 -3.81 4.84 -27.58
C GLU A 95 -3.75 4.50 -26.08
N HIS A 96 -3.16 5.36 -25.27
CA HIS A 96 -2.91 5.18 -23.84
C HIS A 96 -3.52 6.29 -22.97
N THR A 97 -4.44 7.10 -23.52
CA THR A 97 -5.18 8.09 -22.73
C THR A 97 -6.32 7.41 -21.97
N THR A 98 -6.44 7.76 -20.69
CA THR A 98 -7.44 7.19 -19.77
C THR A 98 -8.65 8.09 -19.64
N GLU A 99 -9.82 7.47 -19.50
CA GLU A 99 -11.06 8.15 -19.13
C GLU A 99 -11.01 8.61 -17.68
N LYS A 100 -11.50 9.81 -17.41
CA LYS A 100 -11.44 10.48 -16.09
C LYS A 100 -12.86 10.84 -15.66
N HIS A 101 -13.38 10.12 -14.67
CA HIS A 101 -14.71 10.33 -14.10
C HIS A 101 -14.63 11.53 -13.15
N CYS A 102 -15.34 12.60 -13.48
CA CYS A 102 -15.41 13.82 -12.68
C CYS A 102 -16.81 14.01 -12.11
N TYR A 103 -16.89 14.52 -10.89
CA TYR A 103 -18.13 14.62 -10.12
C TYR A 103 -18.41 16.06 -9.69
N ALA A 104 -19.67 16.36 -9.40
CA ALA A 104 -20.05 17.60 -8.75
C ALA A 104 -19.76 17.53 -7.24
N ASN A 105 -19.62 18.71 -6.62
CA ASN A 105 -19.66 18.85 -5.17
C ASN A 105 -20.78 19.82 -4.80
N PRO A 106 -22.02 19.34 -4.57
CA PRO A 106 -23.15 20.19 -4.22
C PRO A 106 -23.00 20.88 -2.85
N LEU A 107 -22.07 20.41 -2.02
CA LEU A 107 -21.87 20.91 -0.66
C LEU A 107 -20.90 22.10 -0.64
N ASN A 108 -20.00 22.15 -1.61
CA ASN A 108 -19.00 23.21 -1.74
C ASN A 108 -18.99 23.79 -3.16
N PRO A 109 -19.73 24.89 -3.42
CA PRO A 109 -19.81 25.49 -4.74
C PRO A 109 -18.46 25.99 -5.25
N PHE A 110 -17.48 26.33 -4.39
CA PHE A 110 -16.17 26.83 -4.82
C PHE A 110 -15.31 25.78 -5.52
N VAL A 111 -15.46 24.50 -5.19
CA VAL A 111 -14.70 23.41 -5.83
C VAL A 111 -15.56 22.53 -6.75
N CYS A 112 -16.86 22.86 -6.86
CA CYS A 112 -17.80 22.13 -7.71
C CYS A 112 -17.49 22.33 -9.19
N LEU A 113 -16.99 21.27 -9.85
CA LEU A 113 -16.64 21.30 -11.27
C LEU A 113 -17.84 21.65 -12.15
N PHE A 114 -19.01 21.10 -11.85
CA PHE A 114 -20.20 21.25 -12.70
C PHE A 114 -20.68 22.71 -12.69
N LEU A 115 -20.71 23.33 -11.51
CA LEU A 115 -21.04 24.74 -11.36
C LEU A 115 -20.01 25.63 -12.08
N ALA A 116 -18.71 25.39 -11.86
CA ALA A 116 -17.64 26.17 -12.47
C ALA A 116 -17.68 26.12 -14.01
N MET A 117 -17.89 24.92 -14.57
CA MET A 117 -18.06 24.69 -16.01
C MET A 117 -19.32 25.36 -16.54
N GLY A 118 -20.46 25.19 -15.86
CA GLY A 118 -21.73 25.80 -16.24
C GLY A 118 -21.66 27.32 -16.29
N CYS A 119 -21.15 27.95 -15.22
CA CYS A 119 -20.98 29.39 -15.17
C CYS A 119 -20.03 29.89 -16.27
N TYR A 120 -18.89 29.22 -16.48
CA TYR A 120 -17.94 29.64 -17.51
C TYR A 120 -18.53 29.55 -18.92
N LEU A 121 -19.13 28.41 -19.27
CA LEU A 121 -19.73 28.20 -20.60
C LEU A 121 -20.91 29.15 -20.85
N CYS A 122 -21.75 29.39 -19.83
CA CYS A 122 -22.89 30.28 -19.95
C CYS A 122 -22.46 31.73 -20.17
N ILE A 123 -21.48 32.22 -19.40
CA ILE A 123 -20.94 33.58 -19.53
C ILE A 123 -20.21 33.78 -20.88
N ASN A 124 -19.54 32.74 -21.38
CA ASN A 124 -18.72 32.83 -22.59
C ASN A 124 -19.41 32.23 -23.83
N GLN A 125 -20.73 32.01 -23.83
CA GLN A 125 -21.41 31.30 -24.92
C GLN A 125 -21.20 31.95 -26.31
N GLN A 126 -21.11 33.28 -26.37
CA GLN A 126 -20.85 34.03 -27.61
C GLN A 126 -19.48 33.73 -28.23
N LYS A 127 -18.51 33.29 -27.43
CA LYS A 127 -17.19 32.86 -27.93
C LYS A 127 -17.29 31.68 -28.89
N TYR A 128 -18.38 30.91 -28.82
CA TYR A 128 -18.60 29.71 -29.61
C TYR A 128 -19.51 29.94 -30.83
N GLU A 129 -19.83 31.20 -31.14
CA GLU A 129 -20.55 31.60 -32.36
C GLU A 129 -19.70 31.37 -33.64
N GLN A 130 -20.30 31.48 -34.83
CA GLN A 130 -19.74 31.02 -36.12
C GLN A 130 -18.25 31.38 -36.34
N ASN A 131 -17.47 30.43 -36.87
CA ASN A 131 -16.00 30.44 -37.07
C ASN A 131 -15.09 30.24 -35.82
N SER A 132 -15.62 29.85 -34.67
CA SER A 132 -14.83 29.57 -33.46
C SER A 132 -14.23 28.14 -33.42
N SER A 133 -13.07 27.99 -32.77
CA SER A 133 -12.37 26.70 -32.54
C SER A 133 -13.24 25.73 -31.72
N ASN A 134 -13.12 24.42 -31.94
CA ASN A 134 -13.73 23.39 -31.08
C ASN A 134 -13.11 23.35 -29.66
N SER A 135 -12.06 24.14 -29.39
CA SER A 135 -11.41 24.21 -28.08
C SER A 135 -12.29 24.88 -27.03
N LEU A 136 -12.27 24.33 -25.81
CA LEU A 136 -12.99 24.86 -24.67
C LEU A 136 -12.49 26.25 -24.25
N PHE A 137 -11.16 26.46 -24.20
CA PHE A 137 -10.57 27.69 -23.66
C PHE A 137 -9.93 28.63 -24.69
N ARG A 138 -9.71 28.21 -25.94
CA ARG A 138 -9.06 29.05 -26.95
C ARG A 138 -10.07 29.78 -27.84
N ALA A 139 -9.85 31.07 -28.09
CA ALA A 139 -10.55 31.80 -29.16
C ALA A 139 -9.75 31.63 -30.48
N GLN A 140 -10.41 31.75 -31.65
CA GLN A 140 -9.66 31.79 -32.93
C GLN A 140 -8.81 33.06 -33.02
N GLY A 141 -7.56 32.93 -33.50
CA GLY A 141 -6.63 34.05 -33.72
C GLY A 141 -5.21 33.76 -33.20
N LYS A 142 -4.34 34.79 -33.18
CA LYS A 142 -2.97 34.74 -32.59
C LYS A 142 -2.98 34.59 -31.05
N ASP A 143 -4.06 34.08 -30.48
CA ASP A 143 -4.21 33.98 -29.04
C ASP A 143 -3.28 32.89 -28.48
N LYS A 144 -2.44 33.37 -27.57
CA LYS A 144 -1.37 32.63 -26.92
C LYS A 144 -2.02 31.60 -25.97
N SER A 145 -1.59 30.34 -26.04
CA SER A 145 -1.94 29.20 -25.16
C SER A 145 -2.71 29.57 -23.88
N ALA A 146 -3.90 28.99 -23.66
CA ALA A 146 -4.72 29.27 -22.48
C ALA A 146 -4.00 28.86 -21.19
N SER A 147 -3.13 27.85 -21.24
CA SER A 147 -2.23 27.49 -20.14
C SER A 147 -1.33 28.65 -19.70
N ASN A 148 -0.81 29.44 -20.64
CA ASN A 148 0.03 30.61 -20.32
C ASN A 148 -0.81 31.74 -19.72
N SER A 149 -2.00 31.97 -20.25
CA SER A 149 -2.94 32.96 -19.73
C SER A 149 -3.40 32.60 -18.31
N PHE A 150 -3.73 31.33 -18.07
CA PHE A 150 -4.04 30.80 -16.74
C PHE A 150 -2.89 31.00 -15.78
N SER A 151 -1.67 30.60 -16.17
CA SER A 151 -0.48 30.76 -15.33
C SER A 151 -0.29 32.21 -14.90
N LYS A 152 -0.36 33.17 -15.82
CA LYS A 152 -0.22 34.61 -15.50
C LYS A 152 -1.35 35.12 -14.61
N ALA A 153 -2.59 34.74 -14.90
CA ALA A 153 -3.75 35.16 -14.13
C ALA A 153 -3.72 34.60 -12.70
N LEU A 154 -3.31 33.33 -12.54
CA LEU A 154 -3.12 32.69 -11.23
C LEU A 154 -2.07 33.43 -10.39
N HIS A 155 -0.88 33.70 -10.94
CA HIS A 155 0.15 34.45 -10.20
C HIS A 155 -0.33 35.85 -9.82
N LYS A 156 -1.08 36.53 -10.70
CA LYS A 156 -1.66 37.84 -10.42
C LYS A 156 -2.70 37.77 -9.30
N LEU A 157 -3.56 36.75 -9.30
CA LEU A 157 -4.58 36.51 -8.27
C LEU A 157 -3.93 36.31 -6.91
N ILE A 158 -2.93 35.43 -6.81
CA ILE A 158 -2.19 35.19 -5.56
C ILE A 158 -1.54 36.47 -5.07
N LYS A 159 -0.77 37.15 -5.92
CA LYS A 159 -0.10 38.41 -5.55
C LYS A 159 -1.07 39.48 -5.01
N PHE A 160 -2.31 39.48 -5.49
CA PHE A 160 -3.35 40.40 -5.01
C PHE A 160 -4.01 39.92 -3.71
N ALA A 161 -4.26 38.62 -3.58
CA ALA A 161 -4.94 38.01 -2.45
C ALA A 161 -4.04 37.85 -1.21
N THR A 162 -2.76 37.53 -1.39
CA THR A 162 -1.77 37.41 -0.32
C THR A 162 -1.04 38.73 -0.16
N ARG A 163 -1.49 39.58 0.78
CA ARG A 163 -0.75 40.79 1.18
C ARG A 163 0.50 40.49 2.02
N SER A 164 0.67 39.24 2.48
CA SER A 164 1.85 38.75 3.22
C SER A 164 2.26 37.37 2.71
N ALA A 165 3.57 37.08 2.67
CA ALA A 165 4.15 35.77 2.35
C ALA A 165 3.62 34.64 3.26
N ASP A 166 3.13 34.99 4.45
CA ASP A 166 2.62 34.12 5.52
C ASP A 166 1.55 33.09 5.08
N VAL A 167 0.71 33.42 4.09
CA VAL A 167 -0.36 32.50 3.64
C VAL A 167 0.20 31.32 2.83
N LEU A 168 1.30 31.52 2.09
CA LEU A 168 1.95 30.45 1.35
C LEU A 168 2.84 29.61 2.29
N ASP A 169 3.55 30.27 3.21
CA ASP A 169 4.37 29.63 4.23
C ASP A 169 3.54 28.74 5.17
N SER A 170 2.36 29.21 5.61
CA SER A 170 1.44 28.41 6.44
C SER A 170 0.95 27.12 5.76
N HIS A 171 0.99 27.07 4.43
CA HIS A 171 0.66 25.88 3.64
C HIS A 171 1.90 25.12 3.13
N SER A 172 3.08 25.44 3.68
CA SER A 172 4.37 24.81 3.33
C SER A 172 4.75 24.95 1.84
N VAL A 173 4.31 26.02 1.18
CA VAL A 173 4.73 26.37 -0.19
C VAL A 173 5.86 27.39 -0.11
N ARG A 174 7.07 27.00 -0.51
CA ARG A 174 8.26 27.86 -0.43
C ARG A 174 8.11 29.10 -1.33
N GLU A 175 8.70 30.21 -0.91
CA GLU A 175 8.75 31.43 -1.70
C GLU A 175 9.41 31.17 -3.07
N GLY A 176 8.72 31.55 -4.16
CA GLY A 176 9.19 31.30 -5.54
C GLY A 176 8.88 29.89 -6.09
N HIS A 177 8.41 28.95 -5.24
CA HIS A 177 8.04 27.58 -5.64
C HIS A 177 6.53 27.41 -5.87
N PHE A 178 5.75 28.49 -5.86
CA PHE A 178 4.35 28.47 -6.25
C PHE A 178 4.21 28.42 -7.78
N GLY A 179 3.42 27.47 -8.30
CA GLY A 179 3.10 27.47 -9.73
C GLY A 179 2.00 26.47 -10.13
N PRO A 180 1.50 26.55 -11.38
CA PRO A 180 0.44 25.68 -11.90
C PRO A 180 0.72 24.17 -11.80
N HIS A 181 2.00 23.77 -11.76
CA HIS A 181 2.38 22.37 -11.56
C HIS A 181 2.09 21.87 -10.14
N GLY A 182 2.06 22.77 -9.15
CA GLY A 182 1.72 22.47 -7.77
C GLY A 182 0.29 21.94 -7.62
N VAL A 183 -0.64 22.32 -8.50
CA VAL A 183 -2.03 21.84 -8.50
C VAL A 183 -2.09 20.32 -8.73
N ARG A 184 -1.36 19.83 -9.73
CA ARG A 184 -1.31 18.39 -10.06
C ARG A 184 -0.63 17.58 -8.95
N LYS A 185 0.47 18.09 -8.39
CA LYS A 185 1.15 17.48 -7.22
C LYS A 185 0.27 17.49 -5.97
N GLY A 186 -0.48 18.56 -5.79
CA GLY A 186 -1.48 18.73 -4.75
C GLY A 186 -2.59 17.68 -4.81
N ALA A 187 -3.18 17.51 -6.00
CA ALA A 187 -4.25 16.56 -6.24
C ALA A 187 -3.84 15.11 -5.91
N ILE A 188 -2.65 14.66 -6.36
CA ILE A 188 -2.14 13.32 -5.99
C ILE A 188 -1.89 13.21 -4.49
N THR A 189 -1.29 14.22 -3.86
CA THR A 189 -0.99 14.22 -2.42
C THR A 189 -2.28 14.10 -1.61
N HIS A 190 -3.32 14.84 -2.01
CA HIS A 190 -4.63 14.81 -1.36
C HIS A 190 -5.27 13.42 -1.37
N VAL A 191 -5.26 12.71 -2.50
CA VAL A 191 -5.91 11.38 -2.60
C VAL A 191 -5.06 10.23 -2.08
N THR A 192 -3.74 10.40 -1.99
CA THR A 192 -2.81 9.36 -1.48
C THR A 192 -2.54 9.48 0.02
N THR A 193 -2.43 10.69 0.54
CA THR A 193 -2.00 10.95 1.92
C THR A 193 -2.98 11.82 2.71
N GLY A 194 -4.02 12.37 2.07
CA GLY A 194 -5.05 13.19 2.72
C GLY A 194 -6.22 12.42 3.32
N SER A 195 -6.28 11.09 3.13
CA SER A 195 -7.30 10.21 3.72
C SER A 195 -6.68 8.85 4.08
N MET A 196 -7.19 8.22 5.14
CA MET A 196 -6.80 6.86 5.54
C MET A 196 -7.40 5.77 4.64
N ASP A 197 -8.45 6.10 3.88
CA ASP A 197 -9.13 5.22 2.94
C ASP A 197 -8.88 5.70 1.49
N GLY A 198 -7.62 5.88 1.09
CA GLY A 198 -7.26 6.40 -0.24
C GLY A 198 -7.67 5.47 -1.41
N PRO A 199 -7.91 6.01 -2.62
CA PRO A 199 -8.14 5.20 -3.82
C PRO A 199 -6.95 4.29 -4.19
N PRO A 200 -7.17 3.21 -4.95
CA PRO A 200 -6.10 2.33 -5.38
C PRO A 200 -5.02 3.10 -6.16
N LEU A 201 -3.75 2.90 -5.77
CA LEU A 201 -2.61 3.56 -6.40
C LEU A 201 -2.58 3.39 -7.94
N PRO A 202 -2.93 2.23 -8.53
CA PRO A 202 -3.01 2.11 -9.98
C PRO A 202 -3.98 3.09 -10.65
N SER A 203 -5.15 3.31 -10.07
CA SER A 203 -6.13 4.28 -10.60
C SER A 203 -5.61 5.70 -10.54
N ILE A 204 -4.89 6.05 -9.47
CA ILE A 204 -4.23 7.36 -9.30
C ILE A 204 -3.16 7.57 -10.37
N LEU A 205 -2.29 6.57 -10.58
CA LEU A 205 -1.22 6.64 -11.57
C LEU A 205 -1.75 6.70 -13.00
N HIS A 206 -2.74 5.86 -13.32
CA HIS A 206 -3.38 5.83 -14.64
C HIS A 206 -4.17 7.13 -14.93
N ARG A 207 -4.88 7.71 -13.96
CA ARG A 207 -5.54 9.02 -14.11
C ARG A 207 -4.51 10.13 -14.37
N GLY A 208 -3.38 10.07 -13.67
CA GLY A 208 -2.25 10.97 -13.89
C GLY A 208 -1.47 10.71 -15.18
N GLU A 209 -1.75 9.64 -15.94
CA GLU A 209 -0.93 9.21 -17.09
C GLU A 209 0.55 9.00 -16.71
N TRP A 210 0.78 8.45 -15.52
CA TRP A 210 2.09 8.12 -14.99
C TRP A 210 2.38 6.62 -15.16
N SER A 211 3.62 6.30 -15.51
CA SER A 211 4.09 4.92 -15.57
C SER A 211 4.36 4.39 -14.17
N MET A 212 3.95 3.15 -13.93
CA MET A 212 4.24 2.36 -12.72
C MET A 212 5.54 1.55 -12.87
N GLY A 213 6.27 1.76 -13.97
CA GLY A 213 7.47 1.03 -14.34
C GLY A 213 7.19 -0.07 -15.38
N LYS A 214 8.26 -0.51 -16.07
CA LYS A 214 8.17 -1.43 -17.23
C LYS A 214 7.41 -2.73 -16.95
N VAL A 215 7.46 -3.23 -15.72
CA VAL A 215 6.82 -4.49 -15.33
C VAL A 215 5.37 -4.25 -14.93
N MET A 216 5.14 -3.35 -13.98
CA MET A 216 3.80 -3.14 -13.41
C MET A 216 2.80 -2.60 -14.44
N ASP A 217 3.24 -1.79 -15.41
CA ASP A 217 2.36 -1.30 -16.49
C ASP A 217 1.81 -2.42 -17.39
N ILE A 218 2.46 -3.59 -17.45
CA ILE A 218 2.00 -4.75 -18.23
C ILE A 218 0.89 -5.51 -17.49
N TYR A 219 1.07 -5.69 -16.18
CA TYR A 219 0.21 -6.55 -15.36
C TYR A 219 -0.95 -5.80 -14.73
N VAL A 220 -0.79 -4.50 -14.44
CA VAL A 220 -1.78 -3.70 -13.73
C VAL A 220 -2.52 -2.79 -14.71
N ARG A 221 -3.69 -3.24 -15.14
CA ARG A 221 -4.56 -2.53 -16.08
C ARG A 221 -5.44 -1.50 -15.38
N PHE A 222 -5.78 -0.44 -16.11
CA PHE A 222 -6.77 0.53 -15.69
C PHE A 222 -8.15 -0.15 -15.53
N CYS A 223 -8.86 0.19 -14.46
CA CYS A 223 -10.25 -0.19 -14.24
C CYS A 223 -11.06 1.06 -13.90
N SER A 224 -12.21 1.23 -14.56
CA SER A 224 -13.10 2.37 -14.38
C SER A 224 -13.63 2.51 -12.95
N ILE A 225 -13.85 1.39 -12.24
CA ILE A 225 -14.36 1.37 -10.86
C ILE A 225 -13.42 2.08 -9.88
N GLY A 226 -12.11 1.93 -10.05
CA GLY A 226 -11.15 2.63 -9.19
C GLY A 226 -11.09 4.14 -9.48
N ASP A 227 -11.37 4.53 -10.72
CA ASP A 227 -11.39 5.94 -11.14
C ASP A 227 -12.67 6.69 -10.73
N THR A 228 -13.82 6.01 -10.66
CA THR A 228 -15.07 6.59 -10.13
C THR A 228 -14.91 6.98 -8.66
N TYR A 229 -14.33 6.10 -7.83
CA TYR A 229 -14.01 6.42 -6.43
C TYR A 229 -13.00 7.57 -6.30
N LEU A 230 -11.92 7.52 -7.09
CA LEU A 230 -10.92 8.58 -7.15
C LEU A 230 -11.52 9.93 -7.57
N GLY A 231 -12.42 9.93 -8.55
CA GLY A 231 -13.11 11.11 -9.02
C GLY A 231 -13.92 11.82 -7.93
N ARG A 232 -14.63 11.07 -7.09
CA ARG A 232 -15.37 11.62 -5.94
C ARG A 232 -14.44 12.26 -4.92
N CYS A 233 -13.32 11.59 -4.60
CA CYS A 233 -12.30 12.14 -3.71
C CYS A 233 -11.74 13.47 -4.26
N LEU A 234 -11.45 13.55 -5.56
CA LEU A 234 -10.93 14.76 -6.19
C LEU A 234 -11.96 15.90 -6.28
N ALA A 235 -13.25 15.58 -6.32
CA ALA A 235 -14.32 16.58 -6.22
C ALA A 235 -14.41 17.22 -4.82
N GLY A 236 -13.64 16.71 -3.84
CA GLY A 236 -13.67 17.17 -2.46
C GLY A 236 -14.75 16.50 -1.62
N LEU A 237 -15.30 15.37 -2.08
CA LEU A 237 -16.16 14.50 -1.28
C LEU A 237 -15.25 13.60 -0.45
N LEU A 238 -15.41 13.65 0.87
CA LEU A 238 -14.54 12.91 1.78
C LEU A 238 -15.17 11.55 2.11
N PRO A 239 -14.46 10.42 1.90
CA PRO A 239 -14.99 9.07 2.12
C PRO A 239 -15.45 8.79 3.55
N ASP A 240 -14.98 9.56 4.53
CA ASP A 240 -15.37 9.43 5.94
C ASP A 240 -16.71 10.12 6.26
N LYS A 241 -17.23 10.94 5.34
CA LYS A 241 -18.48 11.71 5.51
C LYS A 241 -19.68 10.94 4.96
N PRO A 242 -20.88 11.12 5.56
CA PRO A 242 -22.10 10.44 5.12
C PRO A 242 -22.41 10.71 3.65
N ASN A 243 -22.45 11.98 3.30
CA ASN A 243 -22.76 12.52 1.97
C ASN A 243 -21.68 12.28 0.90
N PHE A 244 -20.87 11.24 1.03
CA PHE A 244 -19.91 10.85 0.01
C PHE A 244 -20.61 10.33 -1.26
N ASP A 245 -21.79 9.73 -1.12
CA ASP A 245 -22.63 9.21 -2.19
C ASP A 245 -23.52 10.28 -2.86
N ILE A 246 -23.46 11.54 -2.39
CA ILE A 246 -24.29 12.63 -2.89
C ILE A 246 -24.28 12.71 -4.42
N LEU A 247 -25.46 12.84 -5.02
CA LEU A 247 -25.63 12.99 -6.46
C LEU A 247 -25.37 14.45 -6.89
N PRO A 248 -24.97 14.69 -8.15
CA PRO A 248 -24.93 16.04 -8.69
C PRO A 248 -26.35 16.64 -8.72
N PRO A 249 -26.49 17.97 -8.65
CA PRO A 249 -27.77 18.59 -8.94
C PRO A 249 -28.17 18.25 -10.37
N HIS A 250 -29.36 17.70 -10.54
CA HIS A 250 -29.89 17.28 -11.84
C HIS A 250 -31.40 17.51 -11.88
N PHE A 251 -31.96 17.56 -13.09
CA PHE A 251 -33.41 17.69 -13.25
C PHE A 251 -34.08 16.31 -13.13
N SER A 252 -35.22 16.26 -12.43
CA SER A 252 -36.07 15.06 -12.35
C SER A 252 -36.73 14.71 -13.69
N VAL A 253 -36.74 15.66 -14.62
CA VAL A 253 -37.29 15.58 -15.98
C VAL A 253 -36.20 15.89 -17.02
N GLY A 254 -36.37 15.44 -18.26
CA GLY A 254 -35.42 15.72 -19.33
C GLY A 254 -35.64 17.07 -20.02
N ILE A 255 -34.93 17.26 -21.14
CA ILE A 255 -34.95 18.49 -21.95
C ILE A 255 -36.29 18.73 -22.66
N GLU A 256 -37.15 17.72 -22.73
CA GLU A 256 -38.52 17.79 -23.23
C GLU A 256 -39.43 18.69 -22.38
N ASN A 257 -39.07 18.94 -21.12
CA ASN A 257 -39.78 19.89 -20.28
C ASN A 257 -39.60 21.32 -20.81
N LYS A 258 -40.72 22.03 -21.01
CA LYS A 258 -40.74 23.39 -21.58
C LYS A 258 -39.84 24.39 -20.84
N HIS A 259 -39.75 24.31 -19.51
CA HIS A 259 -38.95 25.22 -18.69
C HIS A 259 -37.46 24.90 -18.81
N VAL A 260 -37.11 23.60 -18.76
CA VAL A 260 -35.72 23.14 -18.93
C VAL A 260 -35.21 23.46 -20.34
N ASN A 261 -36.04 23.24 -21.37
CA ASN A 261 -35.69 23.57 -22.76
C ASN A 261 -35.40 25.06 -22.95
N GLU A 262 -36.28 25.92 -22.41
CA GLU A 262 -36.13 27.37 -22.49
C GLU A 262 -34.85 27.83 -21.77
N ALA A 263 -34.58 27.30 -20.59
CA ALA A 263 -33.38 27.62 -19.82
C ALA A 263 -32.09 27.14 -20.51
N MET A 264 -32.11 25.95 -21.10
CA MET A 264 -31.00 25.41 -21.90
C MET A 264 -30.69 26.30 -23.10
N LYS A 265 -31.71 26.79 -23.81
CA LYS A 265 -31.53 27.74 -24.92
C LYS A 265 -30.97 29.08 -24.46
N GLN A 266 -31.47 29.63 -23.35
CA GLN A 266 -30.97 30.90 -22.81
C GLN A 266 -29.51 30.80 -22.34
N CYS A 267 -29.14 29.71 -21.67
CA CYS A 267 -27.80 29.55 -21.11
C CYS A 267 -26.76 29.02 -22.09
N PHE A 268 -27.15 28.14 -23.01
CA PHE A 268 -26.22 27.36 -23.84
C PHE A 268 -26.65 27.21 -25.30
N GLY A 269 -27.62 28.00 -25.80
CA GLY A 269 -28.19 27.84 -27.15
C GLY A 269 -27.13 27.80 -28.26
N VAL A 270 -26.16 28.74 -28.23
CA VAL A 270 -25.07 28.80 -29.22
C VAL A 270 -24.24 27.52 -29.25
N ILE A 271 -23.99 26.93 -28.08
CA ILE A 271 -23.20 25.70 -27.95
C ILE A 271 -24.02 24.50 -28.41
N LEU A 272 -25.30 24.43 -28.04
CA LEU A 272 -26.22 23.37 -28.44
C LEU A 272 -26.40 23.31 -29.96
N ASP A 273 -26.58 24.46 -30.61
CA ASP A 273 -26.78 24.52 -32.06
C ASP A 273 -25.55 24.00 -32.83
N LYS A 274 -24.35 24.28 -32.33
CA LYS A 274 -23.08 23.92 -32.98
C LYS A 274 -22.61 22.49 -32.67
N HIS A 275 -22.79 22.01 -31.44
CA HIS A 275 -22.23 20.75 -30.94
C HIS A 275 -23.30 19.68 -30.62
N SER A 276 -24.50 19.81 -31.18
CA SER A 276 -25.63 18.89 -30.97
C SER A 276 -25.32 17.40 -31.21
N GLY A 277 -24.33 17.07 -32.05
CA GLY A 277 -23.91 15.70 -32.35
C GLY A 277 -22.84 15.09 -31.41
N GLU A 278 -22.23 15.87 -30.51
CA GLU A 278 -21.07 15.42 -29.71
C GLU A 278 -21.44 14.85 -28.32
N GLY A 279 -22.73 14.60 -28.04
CA GLY A 279 -23.16 14.07 -26.73
C GLY A 279 -23.05 15.07 -25.56
N ILE A 280 -22.71 16.33 -25.85
CA ILE A 280 -22.50 17.41 -24.87
C ILE A 280 -23.77 17.84 -24.14
N GLN A 281 -24.94 17.57 -24.73
CA GLN A 281 -26.24 17.99 -24.19
C GLN A 281 -26.46 17.51 -22.75
N GLY A 282 -26.08 16.27 -22.43
CA GLY A 282 -26.21 15.73 -21.08
C GLY A 282 -25.30 16.43 -20.06
N CYS A 283 -24.08 16.84 -20.46
CA CYS A 283 -23.21 17.67 -19.63
C CYS A 283 -23.85 19.03 -19.34
N LEU A 284 -24.40 19.68 -20.37
CA LEU A 284 -25.02 21.01 -20.23
C LEU A 284 -26.26 20.97 -19.34
N LEU A 285 -27.04 19.88 -19.36
CA LEU A 285 -28.16 19.67 -18.44
C LEU A 285 -27.69 19.61 -16.98
N LEU A 286 -26.63 18.85 -16.69
CA LEU A 286 -26.05 18.77 -15.35
C LEU A 286 -25.46 20.11 -14.90
N PHE A 287 -24.84 20.86 -15.80
CA PHE A 287 -24.33 22.20 -15.54
C PHE A 287 -25.45 23.19 -15.23
N LEU A 288 -26.53 23.18 -16.03
CA LEU A 288 -27.69 24.03 -15.82
C LEU A 288 -28.33 23.75 -14.46
N ALA A 289 -28.56 22.47 -14.14
CA ALA A 289 -29.12 22.07 -12.86
C ALA A 289 -28.23 22.52 -11.69
N SER A 290 -26.90 22.45 -11.83
CA SER A 290 -25.97 22.96 -10.82
C SER A 290 -26.06 24.48 -10.65
N ILE A 291 -26.22 25.26 -11.73
CA ILE A 291 -26.45 26.71 -11.64
C ILE A 291 -27.75 27.02 -10.90
N VAL A 292 -28.84 26.33 -11.22
CA VAL A 292 -30.14 26.51 -10.57
C VAL A 292 -30.07 26.13 -9.09
N TYR A 293 -29.46 25.00 -8.75
CA TYR A 293 -29.28 24.57 -7.37
C TYR A 293 -28.49 25.58 -6.52
N HIS A 294 -27.45 26.17 -7.08
CA HIS A 294 -26.59 27.14 -6.41
C HIS A 294 -26.99 28.61 -6.63
N ASN A 295 -28.22 28.88 -7.10
CA ASN A 295 -28.61 30.23 -7.53
C ASN A 295 -28.53 31.27 -6.39
N GLU A 296 -28.93 30.91 -5.17
CA GLU A 296 -28.83 31.80 -4.00
C GLU A 296 -27.38 32.15 -3.67
N TRP A 297 -26.48 31.17 -3.80
CA TRP A 297 -25.05 31.40 -3.63
C TRP A 297 -24.49 32.32 -4.72
N LEU A 298 -24.89 32.13 -5.99
CA LEU A 298 -24.49 32.99 -7.11
C LEU A 298 -25.01 34.44 -6.92
N LYS A 299 -26.29 34.61 -6.56
CA LYS A 299 -26.90 35.90 -6.26
C LYS A 299 -26.20 36.61 -5.10
N SER A 300 -25.77 35.89 -4.07
CA SER A 300 -25.03 36.48 -2.94
C SER A 300 -23.70 37.12 -3.35
N HIS A 301 -23.03 36.59 -4.39
CA HIS A 301 -21.79 37.15 -4.93
C HIS A 301 -22.06 38.35 -5.83
N ILE A 302 -23.16 38.32 -6.59
CA ILE A 302 -23.66 39.47 -7.35
C ILE A 302 -23.96 40.64 -6.40
N ALA A 303 -24.62 40.37 -5.26
CA ALA A 303 -24.93 41.40 -4.26
C ALA A 303 -23.67 42.05 -3.65
N LYS A 304 -22.59 41.28 -3.49
CA LYS A 304 -21.29 41.77 -2.97
C LYS A 304 -20.51 42.62 -3.99
N GLY A 305 -20.78 42.49 -5.28
CA GLY A 305 -20.05 43.20 -6.34
C GLY A 305 -20.94 43.58 -7.52
N LYS A 306 -21.20 44.88 -7.70
CA LYS A 306 -22.09 45.43 -8.75
C LYS A 306 -21.68 45.08 -10.20
N SER A 307 -20.49 44.53 -10.42
CA SER A 307 -19.95 44.15 -11.73
C SER A 307 -19.51 42.68 -11.80
N HIS A 308 -19.99 41.82 -10.89
CA HIS A 308 -19.58 40.42 -10.88
C HIS A 308 -20.03 39.68 -12.16
N PRO A 309 -19.18 38.87 -12.82
CA PRO A 309 -19.52 38.21 -14.09
C PRO A 309 -20.76 37.31 -14.06
N PHE A 310 -21.15 36.80 -12.88
CA PHE A 310 -22.39 36.04 -12.70
C PHE A 310 -23.65 36.82 -13.11
N LEU A 311 -23.61 38.16 -13.17
CA LEU A 311 -24.70 38.98 -13.73
C LEU A 311 -25.03 38.63 -15.19
N GLN A 312 -24.07 38.08 -15.93
CA GLN A 312 -24.23 37.69 -17.32
C GLN A 312 -24.92 36.33 -17.50
N ILE A 313 -25.20 35.60 -16.40
CA ILE A 313 -25.94 34.33 -16.46
C ILE A 313 -27.43 34.64 -16.61
N PRO A 314 -28.05 34.37 -17.78
CA PRO A 314 -29.39 34.91 -18.10
C PRO A 314 -30.49 34.46 -17.14
N ILE A 315 -30.47 33.18 -16.73
CA ILE A 315 -31.51 32.59 -15.88
C ILE A 315 -31.57 33.21 -14.47
N LEU A 316 -30.48 33.82 -13.98
CA LEU A 316 -30.49 34.48 -12.67
C LEU A 316 -31.32 35.78 -12.68
N ASN A 317 -31.57 36.36 -13.85
CA ASN A 317 -32.39 37.56 -14.02
C ASN A 317 -33.87 37.23 -14.33
N ASN A 318 -34.21 35.94 -14.49
CA ASN A 318 -35.57 35.49 -14.82
C ASN A 318 -36.18 34.75 -13.63
N SER A 319 -36.65 35.49 -12.62
CA SER A 319 -37.15 34.93 -11.36
C SER A 319 -38.29 33.92 -11.57
N LYS A 320 -39.21 34.18 -12.51
CA LYS A 320 -40.34 33.28 -12.79
C LYS A 320 -39.89 31.93 -13.34
N LEU A 321 -38.93 31.93 -14.28
CA LEU A 321 -38.40 30.69 -14.84
C LEU A 321 -37.56 29.94 -13.81
N LEU A 322 -36.78 30.67 -13.00
CA LEU A 322 -35.93 30.10 -11.96
C LEU A 322 -36.75 29.38 -10.88
N GLU A 323 -37.84 29.98 -10.40
CA GLU A 323 -38.76 29.35 -9.43
C GLU A 323 -39.37 28.04 -9.96
N GLU A 324 -39.69 27.96 -11.26
CA GLU A 324 -40.19 26.72 -11.86
C GLU A 324 -39.08 25.68 -12.02
N LEU A 325 -37.85 26.09 -12.35
CA LEU A 325 -36.70 25.19 -12.45
C LEU A 325 -36.26 24.63 -11.10
N GLU A 326 -36.30 25.43 -10.04
CA GLU A 326 -35.94 25.00 -8.68
C GLU A 326 -36.78 23.82 -8.21
N LYS A 327 -38.07 23.79 -8.56
CA LYS A 327 -38.99 22.67 -8.25
C LYS A 327 -38.60 21.38 -8.99
N LEU A 328 -37.86 21.49 -10.09
CA LEU A 328 -37.47 20.36 -10.94
C LEU A 328 -36.06 19.84 -10.62
N VAL A 329 -35.22 20.61 -9.92
CA VAL A 329 -33.87 20.20 -9.53
C VAL A 329 -33.91 19.34 -8.27
N THR A 330 -33.19 18.24 -8.29
CA THR A 330 -33.10 17.30 -7.18
C THR A 330 -31.66 16.78 -6.99
N LEU A 331 -31.40 16.27 -5.79
CA LEU A 331 -30.21 15.46 -5.46
C LEU A 331 -30.57 13.99 -5.22
N GLU A 332 -31.86 13.65 -5.31
CA GLU A 332 -32.36 12.27 -5.18
C GLU A 332 -32.35 11.57 -6.54
N PRO A 333 -32.24 10.24 -6.60
CA PRO A 333 -32.30 9.48 -7.85
C PRO A 333 -33.53 9.82 -8.72
N ALA A 334 -33.32 10.48 -9.85
CA ALA A 334 -34.39 10.86 -10.78
C ALA A 334 -33.89 11.11 -12.21
N GLY A 335 -34.82 11.04 -13.17
CA GLY A 335 -34.52 11.33 -14.58
C GLY A 335 -33.35 10.52 -15.13
N ALA A 336 -32.30 11.22 -15.58
CA ALA A 336 -31.10 10.63 -16.17
C ALA A 336 -30.04 10.19 -15.14
N VAL A 337 -30.18 10.58 -13.86
CA VAL A 337 -29.22 10.28 -12.79
C VAL A 337 -29.89 9.31 -11.81
N LYS A 338 -29.59 8.02 -11.93
CA LYS A 338 -30.34 6.96 -11.26
C LYS A 338 -29.69 6.41 -10.00
N SER A 339 -28.39 6.59 -9.84
CA SER A 339 -27.64 6.05 -8.71
C SER A 339 -26.29 6.74 -8.56
N ALA A 340 -25.70 6.64 -7.37
CA ALA A 340 -24.36 7.13 -7.09
C ALA A 340 -23.32 6.09 -7.55
N THR A 341 -22.32 6.49 -8.33
CA THR A 341 -21.24 5.61 -8.79
C THR A 341 -19.94 5.86 -8.02
N GLY A 342 -19.11 4.83 -7.80
CA GLY A 342 -17.82 5.00 -7.11
C GLY A 342 -17.94 5.17 -5.60
N VAL A 343 -19.01 4.68 -4.99
CA VAL A 343 -19.23 4.66 -3.53
C VAL A 343 -18.71 3.33 -2.96
N PRO A 344 -17.72 3.33 -2.05
CA PRO A 344 -17.27 2.10 -1.41
C PRO A 344 -18.36 1.49 -0.54
N ALA A 345 -18.45 0.14 -0.53
CA ALA A 345 -19.41 -0.59 0.29
C ALA A 345 -19.34 -0.21 1.78
N THR A 346 -18.14 0.11 2.29
CA THR A 346 -17.91 0.55 3.67
C THR A 346 -18.63 1.85 4.03
N VAL A 347 -18.83 2.75 3.07
CA VAL A 347 -19.52 4.03 3.28
C VAL A 347 -21.03 3.81 3.33
N ALA A 348 -21.58 3.04 2.38
CA ALA A 348 -23.01 2.69 2.35
C ALA A 348 -23.43 1.98 3.65
N ILE A 349 -22.64 1.01 4.12
CA ILE A 349 -22.90 0.31 5.38
C ILE A 349 -22.87 1.28 6.58
N ARG A 350 -21.97 2.26 6.57
CA ARG A 350 -21.81 3.22 7.69
C ARG A 350 -22.99 4.18 7.81
N GLU A 351 -23.57 4.61 6.69
CA GLU A 351 -24.76 5.47 6.70
C GLU A 351 -25.98 4.73 7.24
N GLU A 352 -26.21 3.50 6.78
CA GLU A 352 -27.34 2.68 7.22
C GLU A 352 -27.27 2.37 8.73
N VAL A 353 -26.07 2.05 9.24
CA VAL A 353 -25.86 1.88 10.69
C VAL A 353 -26.17 3.18 11.45
N ARG A 354 -25.84 4.34 10.89
CA ARG A 354 -26.13 5.63 11.52
C ARG A 354 -27.62 5.92 11.57
N ASP A 355 -28.35 5.63 10.51
CA ASP A 355 -29.80 5.86 10.45
C ASP A 355 -30.55 4.88 11.35
N ALA A 356 -30.14 3.61 11.42
CA ALA A 356 -30.63 2.67 12.43
C ALA A 356 -30.40 3.19 13.87
N VAL A 357 -29.23 3.78 14.15
CA VAL A 357 -28.94 4.38 15.47
C VAL A 357 -29.80 5.62 15.76
N LYS A 358 -30.10 6.47 14.76
CA LYS A 358 -31.03 7.60 14.94
C LYS A 358 -32.44 7.10 15.28
N LEU A 359 -32.90 6.06 14.58
CA LEU A 359 -34.22 5.47 14.79
C LEU A 359 -34.32 4.83 16.18
N LEU A 360 -33.26 4.16 16.66
CA LEU A 360 -33.16 3.67 18.04
C LEU A 360 -33.18 4.81 19.07
N HIS A 361 -32.62 5.97 18.74
CA HIS A 361 -32.65 7.14 19.62
C HIS A 361 -34.05 7.78 19.67
N GLU A 362 -34.76 7.86 18.55
CA GLU A 362 -36.16 8.27 18.50
C GLU A 362 -37.06 7.30 19.26
N TYR A 363 -36.86 5.99 19.09
CA TYR A 363 -37.54 4.96 19.86
C TYR A 363 -37.33 5.12 21.37
N ARG A 364 -36.08 5.37 21.80
CA ARG A 364 -35.77 5.63 23.21
C ARG A 364 -36.53 6.86 23.73
N LYS A 365 -36.71 7.90 22.92
CA LYS A 365 -37.49 9.10 23.29
C LYS A 365 -38.99 8.79 23.42
N GLU A 366 -39.57 8.04 22.50
CA GLU A 366 -40.99 7.64 22.56
C GLU A 366 -41.28 6.73 23.78
N VAL A 367 -40.39 5.78 24.09
CA VAL A 367 -40.49 4.93 25.30
C VAL A 367 -40.33 5.73 26.58
N GLN A 368 -39.40 6.70 26.60
CA GLN A 368 -39.20 7.58 27.75
C GLN A 368 -40.43 8.48 27.95
N TRP A 369 -41.00 9.03 26.88
CA TRP A 369 -42.26 9.79 26.93
C TRP A 369 -43.41 8.95 27.48
N LEU A 370 -43.54 7.68 27.06
CA LEU A 370 -44.57 6.78 27.57
C LEU A 370 -44.40 6.54 29.08
N LYS A 371 -43.16 6.29 29.53
CA LYS A 371 -42.83 6.11 30.94
C LYS A 371 -43.23 7.34 31.77
N ASP A 372 -42.91 8.53 31.27
CA ASP A 372 -43.11 9.79 31.99
C ASP A 372 -44.60 10.20 32.04
N ASN A 373 -45.41 9.78 31.06
CA ASN A 373 -46.83 10.12 30.98
C ASN A 373 -47.79 9.00 31.41
N MET A 374 -47.29 7.78 31.67
CA MET A 374 -48.11 6.61 31.99
C MET A 374 -49.03 6.82 33.20
N VAL A 375 -48.51 7.46 34.25
CA VAL A 375 -49.26 7.71 35.48
C VAL A 375 -50.41 8.69 35.25
N ASN A 376 -50.17 9.74 34.44
CA ASN A 376 -51.21 10.72 34.11
C ASN A 376 -52.30 10.10 33.23
N MET A 377 -51.94 9.30 32.23
CA MET A 377 -52.93 8.59 31.40
C MET A 377 -53.78 7.59 32.21
N MET A 378 -53.19 6.90 33.19
CA MET A 378 -53.94 6.04 34.12
C MET A 378 -54.92 6.86 34.96
N LYS A 379 -54.51 8.05 35.39
CA LYS A 379 -55.34 8.95 36.19
C LYS A 379 -56.56 9.43 35.40
N ASP A 380 -56.35 9.87 34.16
CA ASP A 380 -57.43 10.31 33.26
C ASP A 380 -58.43 9.18 32.96
N ALA A 381 -57.94 7.95 32.74
CA ALA A 381 -58.79 6.78 32.52
C ALA A 381 -59.60 6.37 33.75
N MET A 382 -59.04 6.54 34.96
CA MET A 382 -59.76 6.28 36.21
C MET A 382 -60.84 7.34 36.46
N GLU A 383 -60.55 8.61 36.19
CA GLU A 383 -61.53 9.70 36.29
C GLU A 383 -62.69 9.51 35.31
N GLN A 384 -62.40 9.10 34.06
CA GLN A 384 -63.41 8.84 33.04
C GLN A 384 -64.38 7.71 33.44
N LYS A 385 -63.88 6.66 34.10
CA LYS A 385 -64.72 5.56 34.60
C LYS A 385 -65.50 5.91 35.87
N TYR A 386 -64.95 6.80 36.70
CA TYR A 386 -65.63 7.32 37.88
C TYR A 386 -66.86 8.15 37.48
N THR A 387 -66.80 8.91 36.39
CA THR A 387 -67.96 9.62 35.81
C THR A 387 -69.06 8.70 35.27
N GLU A 388 -68.78 7.42 35.02
CA GLU A 388 -69.76 6.43 34.57
C GLU A 388 -70.43 5.64 35.72
N ASN A 389 -70.20 6.04 36.99
CA ASN A 389 -70.71 5.37 38.21
C ASN A 389 -70.34 3.87 38.34
N GLY A 390 -69.24 3.44 37.72
CA GLY A 390 -68.77 2.06 37.76
C GLY A 390 -67.65 1.81 38.77
N ASN A 391 -67.69 0.68 39.48
CA ASN A 391 -66.57 0.24 40.34
C ASN A 391 -65.27 0.10 39.52
N ILE A 392 -64.18 0.66 40.04
CA ILE A 392 -62.84 0.49 39.48
C ILE A 392 -62.37 -0.93 39.84
N THR A 393 -62.62 -1.87 38.94
CA THR A 393 -62.12 -3.25 39.04
C THR A 393 -60.70 -3.34 38.50
N ALA A 394 -59.88 -4.23 39.09
CA ALA A 394 -58.53 -4.51 38.62
C ALA A 394 -58.48 -4.85 37.11
N SER A 395 -59.51 -5.57 36.62
CA SER A 395 -59.67 -5.92 35.20
C SER A 395 -59.78 -4.71 34.25
N PHE A 396 -60.34 -3.60 34.71
CA PHE A 396 -60.51 -2.41 33.87
C PHE A 396 -59.22 -1.59 33.76
N VAL A 397 -58.47 -1.50 34.87
CA VAL A 397 -57.15 -0.88 34.88
C VAL A 397 -56.22 -1.69 33.99
N GLU A 398 -56.22 -3.02 34.12
CA GLU A 398 -55.45 -3.94 33.29
C GLU A 398 -55.81 -3.83 31.80
N GLY A 399 -57.10 -3.77 31.47
CA GLY A 399 -57.57 -3.61 30.08
C GLY A 399 -57.21 -2.27 29.45
N THR A 400 -57.29 -1.18 30.21
CA THR A 400 -56.95 0.16 29.71
C THR A 400 -55.46 0.35 29.51
N VAL A 401 -54.65 -0.16 30.44
CA VAL A 401 -53.18 -0.16 30.35
C VAL A 401 -52.72 -1.00 29.17
N SER A 402 -53.27 -2.20 28.98
CA SER A 402 -52.94 -3.06 27.85
C SER A 402 -53.26 -2.40 26.51
N ARG A 403 -54.39 -1.67 26.41
CA ARG A 403 -54.80 -0.96 25.19
C ARG A 403 -53.89 0.24 24.86
N LEU A 404 -53.48 1.01 25.87
CA LEU A 404 -52.60 2.18 25.69
C LEU A 404 -51.16 1.75 25.38
N VAL A 405 -50.66 0.73 26.07
CA VAL A 405 -49.34 0.13 25.81
C VAL A 405 -49.30 -0.52 24.43
N GLY A 406 -50.38 -1.21 24.02
CA GLY A 406 -50.51 -1.82 22.69
C GLY A 406 -50.35 -0.80 21.56
N LYS A 407 -51.07 0.34 21.62
CA LYS A 407 -50.99 1.39 20.59
C LYS A 407 -49.58 1.92 20.34
N VAL A 408 -48.77 2.08 21.40
CA VAL A 408 -47.39 2.58 21.27
C VAL A 408 -46.44 1.48 20.79
N ILE A 409 -46.64 0.24 21.24
CA ILE A 409 -45.88 -0.90 20.72
C ILE A 409 -46.13 -1.09 19.22
N ASP A 410 -47.37 -0.96 18.76
CA ASP A 410 -47.74 -1.16 17.35
C ASP A 410 -47.16 -0.06 16.44
N GLN A 411 -47.19 1.21 16.87
CA GLN A 411 -46.58 2.31 16.11
C GLN A 411 -45.07 2.17 15.98
N VAL A 412 -44.40 1.69 17.04
CA VAL A 412 -42.95 1.45 17.04
C VAL A 412 -42.60 0.25 16.16
N ALA A 413 -43.32 -0.86 16.31
CA ALA A 413 -43.07 -2.09 15.56
C ALA A 413 -43.14 -1.81 14.05
N HIS A 414 -44.14 -1.05 13.61
CA HIS A 414 -44.29 -0.63 12.22
C HIS A 414 -43.09 0.18 11.71
N LYS A 415 -42.57 1.14 12.48
CA LYS A 415 -41.39 1.93 12.08
C LYS A 415 -40.10 1.10 12.03
N MET A 416 -39.96 0.13 12.95
CA MET A 416 -38.79 -0.77 12.98
C MET A 416 -38.79 -1.74 11.80
N GLU A 417 -39.94 -2.34 11.46
CA GLU A 417 -40.09 -3.23 10.31
C GLU A 417 -39.82 -2.51 8.98
N GLU A 418 -40.28 -1.27 8.82
CA GLU A 418 -40.00 -0.48 7.61
C GLU A 418 -38.49 -0.20 7.44
N SER A 419 -37.78 0.09 8.54
CA SER A 419 -36.35 0.35 8.50
C SER A 419 -35.52 -0.92 8.27
N GLU A 420 -35.93 -2.05 8.84
CA GLU A 420 -35.32 -3.35 8.60
C GLU A 420 -35.46 -3.76 7.13
N ALA A 421 -36.65 -3.55 6.53
CA ALA A 421 -36.90 -3.84 5.12
C ALA A 421 -35.99 -3.01 4.19
N ARG A 422 -35.77 -1.72 4.47
CA ARG A 422 -34.86 -0.86 3.68
C ARG A 422 -33.40 -1.33 3.76
N LEU A 423 -32.96 -1.76 4.93
CA LEU A 423 -31.58 -2.18 5.20
C LEU A 423 -31.28 -3.54 4.55
N MET A 424 -32.23 -4.48 4.60
CA MET A 424 -32.13 -5.78 3.94
C MET A 424 -32.11 -5.66 2.41
N ALA A 425 -32.96 -4.80 1.83
CA ALA A 425 -33.01 -4.59 0.38
C ALA A 425 -31.65 -4.12 -0.22
N ARG A 426 -30.86 -3.33 0.51
CA ARG A 426 -29.55 -2.80 0.03
C ARG A 426 -28.36 -3.72 0.31
N LEU A 427 -28.45 -4.56 1.35
CA LEU A 427 -27.49 -5.65 1.57
C LEU A 427 -27.58 -6.70 0.45
N ASP A 428 -28.76 -6.88 -0.13
CA ASP A 428 -28.97 -7.72 -1.31
C ASP A 428 -28.44 -7.06 -2.60
N GLU A 429 -28.52 -5.73 -2.74
CA GLU A 429 -27.93 -4.99 -3.88
C GLU A 429 -26.39 -5.03 -3.90
N THR A 430 -25.72 -5.06 -2.74
CA THR A 430 -24.25 -5.18 -2.66
C THR A 430 -23.73 -6.60 -2.94
N SER A 431 -24.62 -7.59 -2.94
CA SER A 431 -24.33 -8.97 -3.29
C SER A 431 -24.49 -9.26 -4.80
N THR A 432 -24.93 -8.27 -5.58
CA THR A 432 -25.13 -8.39 -7.03
C THR A 432 -24.19 -7.48 -7.83
N CYS A 433 -22.94 -7.92 -7.97
CA CYS A 433 -22.42 -7.94 -9.34
C CYS A 433 -23.33 -8.88 -10.13
N ASN A 434 -23.97 -8.40 -11.20
CA ASN A 434 -24.87 -9.17 -12.07
C ASN A 434 -24.39 -10.60 -12.33
N THR A 435 -24.95 -11.55 -11.59
CA THR A 435 -25.32 -12.89 -12.05
C THR A 435 -26.52 -13.27 -11.20
N GLY A 436 -27.72 -13.22 -11.80
CA GLY A 436 -28.97 -13.39 -11.07
C GLY A 436 -29.14 -14.79 -10.51
N ASP A 437 -29.69 -14.86 -9.29
CA ASP A 437 -30.80 -15.75 -8.95
C ASP A 437 -31.39 -15.29 -7.62
N THR A 438 -32.72 -15.17 -7.58
CA THR A 438 -33.52 -14.60 -6.49
C THR A 438 -33.84 -15.63 -5.40
N ARG A 439 -33.95 -15.20 -4.13
CA ARG A 439 -35.00 -15.65 -3.18
C ARG A 439 -34.97 -14.88 -1.85
N GLU A 440 -36.02 -14.08 -1.65
CA GLU A 440 -36.42 -13.44 -0.39
C GLU A 440 -36.93 -14.47 0.63
N VAL A 441 -36.66 -14.31 1.93
CA VAL A 441 -37.58 -14.72 3.03
C VAL A 441 -37.42 -13.79 4.24
N THR A 442 -38.55 -13.22 4.64
CA THR A 442 -38.84 -12.34 5.80
C THR A 442 -39.03 -13.14 7.10
N ARG A 443 -38.63 -12.62 8.29
CA ARG A 443 -39.51 -12.57 9.50
C ARG A 443 -38.87 -12.06 10.81
N ALA A 444 -39.50 -11.01 11.33
CA ALA A 444 -40.13 -10.83 12.66
C ALA A 444 -39.46 -11.36 13.95
N VAL A 445 -39.21 -10.38 14.83
CA VAL A 445 -38.78 -10.49 16.24
C VAL A 445 -39.94 -10.91 17.16
N THR A 446 -39.67 -11.76 18.15
CA THR A 446 -40.55 -11.90 19.35
C THR A 446 -39.79 -11.91 20.66
N ARG A 447 -40.43 -11.30 21.67
CA ARG A 447 -39.92 -10.82 22.97
C ARG A 447 -40.03 -11.89 24.08
N ALA A 448 -39.16 -11.75 25.08
CA ALA A 448 -38.87 -12.69 26.18
C ALA A 448 -39.95 -12.87 27.27
N THR A 449 -39.84 -13.99 28.02
CA THR A 449 -40.17 -14.18 29.47
C THR A 449 -39.73 -15.58 29.94
N PRO A 450 -39.75 -15.92 31.25
CA PRO A 450 -38.96 -15.42 32.38
C PRO A 450 -38.01 -16.52 32.99
N LEU A 451 -37.27 -16.13 34.02
CA LEU A 451 -36.33 -16.91 34.85
C LEU A 451 -36.86 -18.30 35.28
N LEU A 452 -36.04 -19.35 35.09
CA LEU A 452 -36.18 -20.62 35.81
C LEU A 452 -34.79 -21.17 36.16
N GLU A 453 -34.52 -21.13 37.46
CA GLU A 453 -33.71 -22.01 38.32
C GLU A 453 -32.42 -22.65 37.80
N ALA A 454 -31.34 -22.35 38.54
CA ALA A 454 -30.01 -22.91 38.41
C ALA A 454 -29.96 -24.38 38.85
N GLN A 455 -29.56 -25.26 37.94
CA GLN A 455 -28.91 -26.54 38.28
C GLN A 455 -27.71 -26.76 37.36
N LEU A 456 -26.53 -26.61 37.96
CA LEU A 456 -25.29 -27.39 37.80
C LEU A 456 -24.88 -27.76 36.37
N TYR A 457 -23.78 -27.16 35.86
CA TYR A 457 -23.07 -27.59 34.65
C TYR A 457 -22.67 -29.08 34.77
N PRO A 458 -23.37 -30.03 34.12
CA PRO A 458 -22.88 -31.39 34.03
C PRO A 458 -21.75 -31.39 32.99
N THR A 459 -20.78 -32.30 33.11
CA THR A 459 -19.81 -32.56 32.04
C THR A 459 -20.56 -33.00 30.78
N TYR A 460 -20.82 -32.06 29.87
CA TYR A 460 -21.53 -32.29 28.62
C TYR A 460 -20.59 -31.99 27.45
N THR A 461 -20.30 -33.02 26.67
CA THR A 461 -19.49 -32.95 25.45
C THR A 461 -20.41 -32.90 24.24
N TYR A 462 -20.29 -31.86 23.42
CA TYR A 462 -21.15 -31.68 22.24
C TYR A 462 -20.64 -32.48 21.04
N HIS A 463 -21.44 -33.44 20.58
CA HIS A 463 -21.15 -34.29 19.42
C HIS A 463 -21.74 -33.72 18.11
N ASP A 464 -20.91 -33.59 17.08
CA ASP A 464 -21.33 -33.11 15.75
C ASP A 464 -22.03 -34.23 14.93
N PRO A 465 -23.34 -34.10 14.61
CA PRO A 465 -24.07 -35.11 13.84
C PRO A 465 -23.75 -35.12 12.34
N ASN A 466 -23.07 -34.08 11.81
CA ASN A 466 -22.77 -33.92 10.38
C ASN A 466 -21.31 -34.24 10.01
N ALA A 467 -20.51 -34.75 10.96
CA ALA A 467 -19.14 -35.12 10.70
C ALA A 467 -19.04 -36.30 9.71
N THR A 468 -18.42 -36.05 8.53
CA THR A 468 -18.12 -37.06 7.52
C THR A 468 -16.61 -37.30 7.45
N GLY A 469 -16.19 -38.57 7.37
CA GLY A 469 -14.78 -38.98 7.35
C GLY A 469 -14.19 -39.36 8.71
N ARG A 470 -12.87 -39.65 8.75
CA ARG A 470 -12.11 -40.31 9.84
C ARG A 470 -12.10 -39.61 11.22
N ASN A 471 -12.81 -38.50 11.41
CA ASN A 471 -12.86 -37.73 12.66
C ASN A 471 -14.15 -37.89 13.48
N LYS A 472 -14.99 -38.87 13.16
CA LYS A 472 -16.27 -39.12 13.86
C LYS A 472 -16.13 -39.39 15.37
N ASN A 473 -14.94 -39.76 15.84
CA ASN A 473 -14.66 -40.07 17.24
C ASN A 473 -13.94 -38.94 18.01
N ASN A 474 -13.72 -37.76 17.42
CA ASN A 474 -12.98 -36.65 18.06
C ASN A 474 -13.78 -35.33 18.14
N THR A 475 -15.10 -35.38 17.98
CA THR A 475 -16.00 -34.22 17.97
C THR A 475 -16.57 -33.95 19.36
N SER A 476 -15.72 -33.62 20.32
CA SER A 476 -16.13 -33.28 21.68
C SER A 476 -15.92 -31.78 21.92
N TRP A 477 -16.79 -30.93 21.39
CA TRP A 477 -16.66 -29.47 21.55
C TRP A 477 -17.05 -29.04 22.98
N ASP A 478 -16.26 -28.13 23.56
CA ASP A 478 -16.45 -27.55 24.91
C ASP A 478 -17.54 -26.45 24.95
N VAL A 479 -17.95 -25.94 23.78
CA VAL A 479 -19.01 -24.95 23.59
C VAL A 479 -19.91 -25.37 22.42
N PRO A 480 -21.18 -24.94 22.37
CA PRO A 480 -22.05 -25.18 21.22
C PRO A 480 -21.43 -24.67 19.91
N LEU A 481 -21.66 -25.37 18.79
CA LEU A 481 -21.09 -25.03 17.48
C LEU A 481 -21.36 -23.58 17.04
N HIS A 482 -22.52 -23.05 17.43
CA HIS A 482 -22.98 -21.70 17.08
C HIS A 482 -22.79 -20.66 18.19
N PHE A 483 -22.07 -20.99 19.26
CA PHE A 483 -21.84 -20.06 20.37
C PHE A 483 -20.97 -18.88 19.93
N THR A 484 -21.36 -17.66 20.31
CA THR A 484 -20.60 -16.43 20.03
C THR A 484 -20.30 -15.65 21.30
N LEU A 485 -19.15 -14.97 21.33
CA LEU A 485 -18.73 -14.18 22.48
C LEU A 485 -19.61 -12.95 22.64
N GLN A 486 -20.22 -12.79 23.81
CA GLN A 486 -21.01 -11.61 24.12
C GLN A 486 -20.14 -10.35 24.12
N THR A 487 -20.61 -9.29 23.45
CA THR A 487 -19.92 -8.00 23.46
C THR A 487 -20.17 -7.26 24.77
N SER A 488 -19.28 -7.48 25.74
CA SER A 488 -19.40 -7.02 27.11
C SER A 488 -18.26 -6.07 27.52
N GLY A 489 -18.48 -5.31 28.60
CA GLY A 489 -17.44 -4.51 29.25
C GLY A 489 -16.43 -5.42 29.96
N LEU A 490 -15.25 -4.89 30.29
CA LEU A 490 -14.13 -5.71 30.80
C LEU A 490 -14.47 -6.50 32.07
N PHE A 491 -15.23 -5.91 33.00
CA PHE A 491 -15.70 -6.59 34.21
C PHE A 491 -16.64 -7.75 33.91
N GLU A 492 -17.61 -7.57 33.02
CA GLU A 492 -18.54 -8.64 32.62
C GLU A 492 -17.82 -9.75 31.87
N GLY A 493 -16.79 -9.40 31.10
CA GLY A 493 -15.91 -10.37 30.49
C GLY A 493 -15.12 -11.17 31.52
N PHE A 494 -14.55 -10.50 32.52
CA PHE A 494 -13.83 -11.15 33.62
C PHE A 494 -14.75 -12.04 34.47
N ARG A 495 -16.01 -11.62 34.67
CA ARG A 495 -17.03 -12.46 35.31
C ARG A 495 -17.28 -13.74 34.52
N ALA A 496 -17.56 -13.64 33.22
CA ALA A 496 -17.76 -14.81 32.36
C ALA A 496 -16.51 -15.70 32.27
N TRP A 497 -15.32 -15.11 32.35
CA TRP A 497 -14.04 -15.83 32.43
C TRP A 497 -13.96 -16.77 33.64
N LEU A 498 -14.41 -16.30 34.80
CA LEU A 498 -14.35 -17.07 36.06
C LEU A 498 -15.59 -17.95 36.32
N THR A 499 -16.79 -17.52 35.90
CA THR A 499 -18.06 -18.19 36.28
C THR A 499 -18.81 -18.83 35.11
N GLY A 500 -18.43 -18.58 33.86
CA GLY A 500 -19.13 -19.08 32.67
C GLY A 500 -20.45 -18.36 32.39
N TYR A 501 -21.22 -18.89 31.43
CA TYR A 501 -22.53 -18.38 31.04
C TYR A 501 -23.67 -19.32 31.49
N PRO A 502 -24.56 -18.88 32.39
CA PRO A 502 -25.55 -19.76 33.03
C PRO A 502 -26.72 -20.22 32.13
N ALA A 503 -27.03 -19.57 30.99
CA ALA A 503 -27.94 -20.09 29.95
C ALA A 503 -27.95 -19.18 28.70
N GLU A 504 -27.59 -19.72 27.53
CA GLU A 504 -27.85 -19.13 26.21
C GLU A 504 -28.67 -20.14 25.38
N SER A 505 -29.60 -19.63 24.57
CA SER A 505 -30.51 -20.46 23.76
C SER A 505 -29.92 -20.61 22.37
N THR A 506 -29.42 -21.80 22.01
CA THR A 506 -29.02 -22.09 20.63
C THR A 506 -30.22 -22.63 19.86
N VAL A 507 -30.58 -21.95 18.77
CA VAL A 507 -31.58 -22.41 17.79
C VAL A 507 -30.86 -23.28 16.77
N THR A 508 -31.30 -24.52 16.62
CA THR A 508 -30.82 -25.44 15.57
C THR A 508 -31.96 -25.80 14.65
N HIS A 509 -31.73 -25.63 13.34
CA HIS A 509 -32.65 -26.06 12.30
C HIS A 509 -32.44 -27.55 12.02
N THR A 510 -33.46 -28.37 12.31
CA THR A 510 -33.47 -29.80 11.97
C THR A 510 -34.61 -30.10 11.02
N THR A 511 -34.60 -31.26 10.38
CA THR A 511 -35.72 -31.72 9.54
C THR A 511 -36.44 -32.88 10.23
N ASP A 512 -37.77 -32.81 10.28
CA ASP A 512 -38.56 -33.95 10.77
C ASP A 512 -38.49 -35.13 9.79
N SER A 513 -39.01 -36.28 10.20
CA SER A 513 -39.08 -37.50 9.36
C SER A 513 -39.94 -37.35 8.09
N ALA A 514 -40.58 -36.19 7.88
CA ALA A 514 -41.31 -35.82 6.67
C ALA A 514 -40.58 -34.76 5.83
N GLY A 515 -39.40 -34.29 6.25
CA GLY A 515 -38.55 -33.34 5.52
C GLY A 515 -38.85 -31.85 5.77
N ASN A 516 -39.67 -31.52 6.76
CA ASN A 516 -39.99 -30.12 7.08
C ASN A 516 -38.98 -29.53 8.08
N ALA A 517 -38.59 -28.27 7.89
CA ALA A 517 -37.70 -27.57 8.81
C ALA A 517 -38.39 -27.30 10.15
N VAL A 518 -37.84 -27.87 11.23
CA VAL A 518 -38.29 -27.69 12.61
C VAL A 518 -37.16 -27.01 13.40
N GLU A 519 -37.47 -25.87 14.02
CA GLU A 519 -36.58 -25.19 14.96
C GLU A 519 -36.63 -25.86 16.33
N VAL A 520 -35.47 -26.29 16.82
CA VAL A 520 -35.30 -26.80 18.18
C VAL A 520 -34.40 -25.84 18.95
N THR A 521 -34.97 -25.21 19.99
CA THR A 521 -34.26 -24.31 20.90
C THR A 521 -33.70 -25.10 22.08
N THR A 522 -32.37 -25.16 22.21
CA THR A 522 -31.69 -25.80 23.36
C THR A 522 -31.06 -24.74 24.26
N ARG A 523 -31.42 -24.72 25.55
CA ARG A 523 -30.74 -23.92 26.58
C ARG A 523 -29.55 -24.73 27.09
N THR A 524 -28.33 -24.31 26.77
CA THR A 524 -27.12 -25.02 27.20
C THR A 524 -26.18 -24.07 27.95
N PRO A 525 -25.77 -24.41 29.19
CA PRO A 525 -24.89 -23.57 29.97
C PRO A 525 -23.42 -23.73 29.49
N VAL A 526 -22.65 -22.64 29.39
CA VAL A 526 -21.22 -22.65 29.00
C VAL A 526 -20.32 -22.53 30.23
N LYS A 527 -19.43 -23.50 30.46
CA LYS A 527 -18.51 -23.52 31.62
C LYS A 527 -17.60 -22.27 31.68
N PRO A 528 -16.97 -21.97 32.83
CA PRO A 528 -15.99 -20.89 32.95
C PRO A 528 -15.01 -20.87 31.79
N MET A 529 -14.86 -19.69 31.16
CA MET A 529 -14.13 -19.62 29.90
C MET A 529 -12.64 -19.91 30.04
N ARG A 530 -12.07 -19.74 31.25
CA ARG A 530 -10.69 -20.16 31.56
C ARG A 530 -10.45 -21.67 31.47
N LEU A 531 -11.53 -22.48 31.54
CA LEU A 531 -11.48 -23.95 31.52
C LEU A 531 -11.75 -24.55 30.12
N LEU A 532 -11.80 -23.70 29.08
CA LEU A 532 -11.97 -24.12 27.70
C LEU A 532 -10.64 -24.64 27.13
N LYS A 533 -10.64 -25.83 26.52
CA LYS A 533 -9.44 -26.41 25.91
C LYS A 533 -9.35 -26.01 24.43
N ASN A 534 -8.22 -25.42 24.00
CA ASN A 534 -8.00 -24.89 22.64
C ASN A 534 -8.16 -25.93 21.50
N GLY A 535 -8.07 -27.22 21.78
CA GLY A 535 -8.32 -28.31 20.83
C GLY A 535 -9.80 -28.62 20.61
N ASN A 536 -10.66 -28.22 21.56
CA ASN A 536 -12.08 -28.55 21.62
C ASN A 536 -12.96 -27.30 21.45
N LEU A 537 -12.53 -26.33 20.64
CA LEU A 537 -13.32 -25.12 20.28
C LEU A 537 -13.64 -25.02 18.77
N PRO A 538 -14.89 -24.71 18.37
CA PRO A 538 -15.24 -24.49 16.96
C PRO A 538 -14.34 -23.44 16.29
N LYS A 539 -13.93 -23.67 15.03
CA LYS A 539 -12.96 -22.80 14.31
C LYS A 539 -13.31 -21.30 14.35
N GLN A 540 -14.58 -20.95 14.15
CA GLN A 540 -15.05 -19.56 14.13
C GLN A 540 -14.99 -18.93 15.54
N PHE A 541 -15.39 -19.67 16.57
CA PHE A 541 -15.33 -19.24 17.96
C PHE A 541 -13.89 -19.12 18.44
N LYS A 542 -13.05 -20.12 18.15
CA LYS A 542 -11.64 -20.18 18.54
C LYS A 542 -10.90 -18.91 18.12
N LYS A 543 -11.03 -18.52 16.85
CA LYS A 543 -10.39 -17.30 16.35
C LYS A 543 -10.84 -16.05 17.10
N ALA A 544 -12.13 -15.92 17.43
CA ALA A 544 -12.64 -14.79 18.19
C ALA A 544 -12.19 -14.81 19.65
N TYR A 545 -12.13 -15.98 20.27
CA TYR A 545 -11.69 -16.20 21.64
C TYR A 545 -10.20 -15.89 21.82
N ASP A 546 -9.33 -16.50 21.01
CA ASP A 546 -7.88 -16.31 21.07
C ASP A 546 -7.47 -14.86 20.76
N ASN A 547 -8.18 -14.19 19.85
CA ASN A 547 -7.83 -12.82 19.47
C ASN A 547 -8.50 -11.75 20.34
N ASN A 548 -9.78 -11.89 20.63
CA ASN A 548 -10.59 -10.77 21.10
C ASN A 548 -11.03 -10.91 22.55
N TYR A 549 -10.59 -11.97 23.24
CA TYR A 549 -11.03 -12.25 24.60
C TYR A 549 -9.91 -12.73 25.52
N LYS A 550 -9.26 -13.83 25.15
CA LYS A 550 -8.21 -14.50 25.95
C LYS A 550 -7.04 -13.58 26.35
N PRO A 551 -6.45 -12.74 25.47
CA PRO A 551 -5.21 -12.01 25.79
C PRO A 551 -5.31 -11.01 26.95
N VAL A 552 -6.46 -10.34 27.12
CA VAL A 552 -6.63 -9.44 28.27
C VAL A 552 -7.03 -10.21 29.54
N MET A 553 -7.72 -11.34 29.40
CA MET A 553 -8.15 -12.13 30.54
C MET A 553 -6.99 -12.83 31.22
N GLU A 554 -6.03 -13.35 30.45
CA GLU A 554 -4.79 -13.94 30.99
C GLU A 554 -3.97 -12.89 31.78
N VAL A 555 -3.84 -11.68 31.24
CA VAL A 555 -3.19 -10.55 31.95
C VAL A 555 -3.89 -10.22 33.27
N LEU A 556 -5.23 -10.27 33.29
CA LEU A 556 -5.99 -10.02 34.51
C LEU A 556 -5.87 -11.19 35.49
N GLU A 557 -5.90 -12.44 35.02
CA GLU A 557 -5.80 -13.64 35.85
C GLU A 557 -4.42 -13.79 36.50
N GLU A 558 -3.33 -13.54 35.76
CA GLU A 558 -1.95 -13.59 36.27
C GLU A 558 -1.78 -12.76 37.56
N ALA A 559 -2.44 -11.61 37.64
CA ALA A 559 -2.38 -10.71 38.78
C ALA A 559 -3.10 -11.22 40.04
N VAL A 560 -4.01 -12.19 39.92
CA VAL A 560 -4.87 -12.68 41.00
C VAL A 560 -4.97 -14.21 41.04
N GLU A 561 -4.05 -14.91 40.37
CA GLU A 561 -4.05 -16.36 40.22
C GLU A 561 -4.17 -17.08 41.57
N SER A 562 -3.43 -16.60 42.58
CA SER A 562 -3.46 -17.14 43.95
C SER A 562 -4.85 -17.11 44.62
N ASP A 563 -5.71 -16.16 44.26
CA ASP A 563 -7.06 -16.02 44.80
C ASP A 563 -8.06 -16.95 44.10
N ILE A 564 -7.69 -17.48 42.92
CA ILE A 564 -8.57 -18.17 41.98
C ILE A 564 -8.32 -19.69 41.94
N VAL A 565 -7.06 -20.12 42.00
CA VAL A 565 -6.61 -21.51 41.67
C VAL A 565 -7.32 -22.62 42.46
N ASN A 566 -7.86 -22.35 43.65
CA ASN A 566 -8.52 -23.36 44.50
C ASN A 566 -9.94 -23.00 44.95
N ARG A 567 -10.56 -21.99 44.33
CA ARG A 567 -11.89 -21.49 44.76
C ARG A 567 -13.00 -22.03 43.86
N HIS A 568 -14.08 -22.52 44.46
CA HIS A 568 -15.21 -23.03 43.71
C HIS A 568 -16.05 -21.88 43.12
N VAL A 569 -16.69 -22.08 41.95
CA VAL A 569 -17.47 -21.03 41.26
C VAL A 569 -18.62 -20.51 42.15
N ASP A 570 -19.23 -21.38 42.95
CA ASP A 570 -20.32 -21.01 43.88
C ASP A 570 -19.85 -20.12 45.04
N GLU A 571 -18.54 -20.09 45.33
CA GLU A 571 -17.92 -19.23 46.33
C GLU A 571 -17.46 -17.89 45.74
N MET A 572 -17.67 -17.66 44.43
CA MET A 572 -17.34 -16.43 43.72
C MET A 572 -18.58 -15.54 43.59
N ASP A 573 -19.05 -15.04 44.72
CA ASP A 573 -20.16 -14.09 44.74
C ASP A 573 -19.80 -12.74 44.06
N HIS A 574 -20.79 -11.88 43.87
CA HIS A 574 -20.57 -10.59 43.21
C HIS A 574 -19.53 -9.72 43.96
N SER A 575 -19.45 -9.83 45.29
CA SER A 575 -18.49 -9.09 46.12
C SER A 575 -17.05 -9.55 45.86
N PHE A 576 -16.84 -10.87 45.80
CA PHE A 576 -15.58 -11.50 45.47
C PHE A 576 -15.13 -11.14 44.05
N LEU A 577 -16.04 -11.26 43.06
CA LEU A 577 -15.74 -10.95 41.66
C LEU A 577 -15.34 -9.48 41.48
N ARG A 578 -16.05 -8.56 42.16
CA ARG A 578 -15.78 -7.12 42.09
C ARG A 578 -14.41 -6.77 42.68
N SER A 579 -14.15 -7.22 43.91
CA SER A 579 -12.90 -6.94 44.62
C SER A 579 -11.68 -7.56 43.94
N THR A 580 -11.82 -8.77 43.39
CA THR A 580 -10.76 -9.47 42.65
C THR A 580 -10.48 -8.79 41.32
N TYR A 581 -11.53 -8.40 40.57
CA TYR A 581 -11.37 -7.63 39.34
C TYR A 581 -10.65 -6.30 39.56
N GLU A 582 -10.98 -5.56 40.63
CA GLU A 582 -10.36 -4.25 40.89
C GLU A 582 -8.86 -4.38 41.15
N ARG A 583 -8.43 -5.40 41.91
CA ARG A 583 -7.01 -5.69 42.10
C ARG A 583 -6.31 -6.15 40.82
N ALA A 584 -6.93 -7.07 40.07
CA ALA A 584 -6.41 -7.54 38.78
C ALA A 584 -6.25 -6.38 37.79
N PHE A 585 -7.23 -5.48 37.73
CA PHE A 585 -7.24 -4.33 36.85
C PHE A 585 -6.18 -3.31 37.24
N ASP A 586 -5.99 -3.03 38.53
CA ASP A 586 -4.95 -2.11 38.99
C ASP A 586 -3.54 -2.63 38.71
N ALA A 587 -3.30 -3.92 38.91
CA ALA A 587 -2.04 -4.57 38.53
C ALA A 587 -1.81 -4.52 37.02
N ALA A 588 -2.84 -4.83 36.22
CA ALA A 588 -2.77 -4.73 34.77
C ALA A 588 -2.49 -3.29 34.28
N CYS A 589 -2.99 -2.27 34.99
CA CYS A 589 -2.73 -0.86 34.67
C CYS A 589 -1.26 -0.45 34.86
N VAL A 590 -0.47 -1.18 35.68
CA VAL A 590 0.97 -0.95 35.81
C VAL A 590 1.68 -1.27 34.50
N LYS A 591 1.33 -2.41 33.87
CA LYS A 591 1.88 -2.87 32.60
C LYS A 591 1.23 -2.18 31.40
N TYR A 592 -0.06 -1.83 31.50
CA TYR A 592 -0.86 -1.21 30.44
C TYR A 592 -1.57 0.06 30.94
N PRO A 593 -0.88 1.21 31.04
CA PRO A 593 -1.44 2.46 31.60
C PRO A 593 -2.71 2.95 30.89
N ASP A 594 -2.82 2.67 29.59
CA ASP A 594 -3.98 3.02 28.75
C ASP A 594 -5.29 2.40 29.24
N PHE A 595 -5.25 1.30 30.02
CA PHE A 595 -6.44 0.64 30.52
C PHE A 595 -7.33 1.58 31.35
N ARG A 596 -6.73 2.46 32.16
CA ARG A 596 -7.47 3.47 32.95
C ARG A 596 -8.24 4.44 32.06
N THR A 597 -7.69 4.77 30.89
CA THR A 597 -8.39 5.60 29.89
C THR A 597 -9.47 4.81 29.17
N GLY A 598 -9.27 3.51 28.98
CA GLY A 598 -10.22 2.60 28.35
C GLY A 598 -11.51 2.45 29.15
N ILE A 599 -11.43 2.40 30.48
CA ILE A 599 -12.62 2.39 31.35
C ILE A 599 -13.45 3.67 31.16
N LYS A 600 -12.80 4.85 31.16
CA LYS A 600 -13.49 6.14 30.92
C LYS A 600 -14.15 6.23 29.54
N LYS A 601 -13.65 5.46 28.57
CA LYS A 601 -14.14 5.41 27.18
C LYS A 601 -15.09 4.22 26.92
N ASN A 602 -15.49 3.48 27.95
CA ASN A 602 -16.35 2.29 27.84
C ASN A 602 -15.85 1.26 26.80
N TRP A 603 -14.54 0.96 26.82
CA TRP A 603 -13.97 -0.05 25.94
C TRP A 603 -14.58 -1.43 26.16
N LYS A 604 -14.77 -2.17 25.05
CA LYS A 604 -15.14 -3.60 25.08
C LYS A 604 -13.89 -4.45 25.33
N VAL A 605 -14.07 -5.69 25.80
CA VAL A 605 -12.99 -6.67 26.00
C VAL A 605 -12.05 -6.75 24.79
N SER A 606 -12.60 -6.81 23.58
CA SER A 606 -11.82 -6.85 22.33
C SER A 606 -10.90 -5.66 22.12
N THR A 607 -11.30 -4.46 22.56
CA THR A 607 -10.48 -3.24 22.49
C THR A 607 -9.33 -3.29 23.48
N PHE A 608 -9.55 -3.82 24.69
CA PHE A 608 -8.47 -4.05 25.64
C PHE A 608 -7.48 -5.11 25.12
N CYS A 609 -7.96 -6.23 24.56
CA CYS A 609 -7.11 -7.23 23.89
C CYS A 609 -6.29 -6.64 22.73
N LYS A 610 -6.87 -5.71 21.97
CA LYS A 610 -6.15 -4.99 20.92
C LYS A 610 -4.99 -4.19 21.51
N LYS A 611 -5.21 -3.49 22.63
CA LYS A 611 -4.17 -2.69 23.30
C LYS A 611 -3.05 -3.53 23.88
N VAL A 612 -3.37 -4.66 24.51
CA VAL A 612 -2.35 -5.64 24.97
C VAL A 612 -1.46 -6.06 23.80
N ARG A 613 -2.06 -6.42 22.66
CA ARG A 613 -1.31 -6.84 21.46
C ARG A 613 -0.50 -5.71 20.84
N GLU A 614 -1.04 -4.49 20.77
CA GLU A 614 -0.33 -3.31 20.26
C GLU A 614 0.93 -3.02 21.10
N THR A 615 0.81 -3.03 22.42
CA THR A 615 1.94 -2.80 23.34
C THR A 615 2.99 -3.90 23.22
N ASN A 616 2.57 -5.17 23.21
CA ASN A 616 3.50 -6.29 23.06
C ASN A 616 4.19 -6.27 21.67
N THR A 617 3.49 -5.87 20.61
CA THR A 617 4.05 -5.73 19.25
C THR A 617 5.05 -4.57 19.16
N ALA A 618 4.75 -3.44 19.81
CA ALA A 618 5.65 -2.28 19.85
C ALA A 618 6.95 -2.62 20.59
N GLU A 619 6.88 -3.35 21.70
CA GLU A 619 8.05 -3.83 22.43
C GLU A 619 8.91 -4.78 21.58
N ASN A 620 8.28 -5.73 20.87
CA ASN A 620 8.96 -6.66 19.97
C ASN A 620 9.63 -5.94 18.79
N THR A 621 8.98 -4.92 18.24
CA THR A 621 9.55 -4.08 17.17
C THR A 621 10.74 -3.28 17.68
N ALA A 622 10.64 -2.68 18.87
CA ALA A 622 11.74 -1.95 19.50
C ALA A 622 12.94 -2.87 19.78
N ASN A 623 12.71 -4.10 20.22
CA ASN A 623 13.75 -5.10 20.45
C ASN A 623 14.40 -5.57 19.13
N GLY A 624 13.60 -5.78 18.08
CA GLY A 624 14.08 -6.08 16.73
C GLY A 624 15.00 -4.98 16.19
N THR A 625 14.61 -3.71 16.33
CA THR A 625 15.42 -2.55 15.91
C THR A 625 16.70 -2.42 16.73
N LYS A 626 16.64 -2.57 18.07
CA LYS A 626 17.83 -2.51 18.95
C LYS A 626 18.84 -3.62 18.61
N ARG A 627 18.38 -4.86 18.41
CA ARG A 627 19.25 -5.98 18.05
C ARG A 627 19.81 -5.81 16.64
N SER A 628 19.03 -5.29 15.69
CA SER A 628 19.50 -5.01 14.34
C SER A 628 20.64 -3.99 14.33
N ALA A 629 20.49 -2.89 15.06
CA ALA A 629 21.56 -1.91 15.25
C ALA A 629 22.79 -2.53 15.95
N ALA A 630 22.59 -3.34 16.99
CA ALA A 630 23.68 -3.96 17.74
C ALA A 630 24.44 -5.08 16.99
N ASN A 631 23.92 -5.58 15.86
CA ASN A 631 24.52 -6.70 15.10
C ASN A 631 24.84 -6.32 13.65
N GLY A 632 24.94 -5.03 13.35
CA GLY A 632 25.33 -4.55 12.03
C GLY A 632 24.31 -4.86 10.92
N LEU A 633 23.02 -5.04 11.24
CA LEU A 633 21.95 -5.09 10.24
C LEU A 633 21.57 -3.68 9.81
N GLN A 634 22.50 -3.01 9.14
CA GLN A 634 22.40 -1.58 8.83
C GLN A 634 22.78 -1.30 7.38
N VAL A 635 22.24 -0.22 6.83
CA VAL A 635 22.60 0.35 5.54
C VAL A 635 22.86 1.85 5.70
N GLN A 636 23.74 2.40 4.88
CA GLN A 636 24.05 3.82 4.93
C GLN A 636 22.88 4.64 4.34
N GLN A 637 22.50 5.72 5.02
CA GLN A 637 21.46 6.63 4.55
C GLN A 637 22.01 7.54 3.46
N LYS A 638 21.33 7.61 2.30
CA LYS A 638 21.68 8.59 1.25
C LYS A 638 21.41 10.01 1.76
N SER A 639 22.46 10.81 1.94
CA SER A 639 22.34 12.24 2.23
C SER A 639 22.04 12.99 0.92
N GLU A 640 20.91 13.70 0.87
CA GLU A 640 20.58 14.61 -0.24
C GLU A 640 21.22 16.01 -0.09
N ARG A 641 22.09 16.24 0.91
CA ARG A 641 22.71 17.54 1.18
C ARG A 641 24.24 17.48 1.20
N SER A 642 24.84 18.37 0.41
CA SER A 642 26.19 18.96 0.46
C SER A 642 27.36 18.08 0.92
N ALA A 643 28.39 18.02 0.07
CA ALA A 643 29.68 17.33 0.24
C ALA A 643 30.58 17.85 1.40
N THR A 644 30.00 18.35 2.50
CA THR A 644 30.73 19.04 3.58
C THR A 644 30.50 18.49 4.99
N SER A 645 29.71 17.43 5.20
CA SER A 645 29.66 16.73 6.50
C SER A 645 30.20 15.31 6.40
N THR A 646 31.29 15.02 7.11
CA THR A 646 31.99 13.72 7.16
C THR A 646 31.26 12.66 8.01
N SER A 647 30.10 12.95 8.62
CA SER A 647 29.36 11.95 9.41
C SER A 647 28.40 11.14 8.55
N SER A 648 28.71 9.87 8.32
CA SER A 648 27.80 8.92 7.67
C SER A 648 26.73 8.45 8.65
N SER A 649 25.45 8.64 8.29
CA SER A 649 24.30 8.12 9.06
C SER A 649 23.94 6.71 8.60
N TYR A 650 23.64 5.80 9.54
CA TYR A 650 23.23 4.41 9.26
C TYR A 650 21.83 4.15 9.80
N ILE A 651 21.00 3.45 9.02
CA ILE A 651 19.66 3.02 9.40
C ILE A 651 19.57 1.49 9.38
N THR A 652 18.57 0.93 10.07
CA THR A 652 18.34 -0.52 10.02
C THR A 652 17.99 -0.94 8.61
N ALA A 653 18.60 -2.02 8.12
CA ALA A 653 18.26 -2.61 6.83
C ALA A 653 16.77 -3.04 6.83
N PRO A 654 16.01 -2.83 5.73
CA PRO A 654 14.64 -3.33 5.65
C PRO A 654 14.61 -4.86 5.79
N ILE A 655 13.95 -5.37 6.83
CA ILE A 655 13.88 -6.79 7.18
C ILE A 655 12.46 -7.20 7.56
N SER A 656 12.10 -8.46 7.35
CA SER A 656 10.92 -9.02 7.99
C SER A 656 11.19 -9.22 9.49
N LEU A 657 10.19 -8.98 10.34
CA LEU A 657 10.36 -9.16 11.78
C LEU A 657 10.50 -10.64 12.17
N LEU A 658 9.74 -11.51 11.51
CA LEU A 658 9.74 -12.96 11.73
C LEU A 658 10.03 -13.71 10.41
N PRO A 659 10.51 -14.96 10.47
CA PRO A 659 10.74 -15.79 9.29
C PRO A 659 9.42 -16.22 8.63
N GLN A 660 9.49 -16.57 7.34
CA GLN A 660 8.40 -17.18 6.59
C GLN A 660 8.57 -18.71 6.56
N ALA A 661 7.46 -19.46 6.56
CA ALA A 661 7.53 -20.91 6.44
C ALA A 661 8.02 -21.33 5.04
N TYR A 662 8.84 -22.38 4.98
CA TYR A 662 9.35 -22.94 3.74
C TYR A 662 9.45 -24.47 3.85
N PRO A 663 8.98 -25.26 2.86
CA PRO A 663 9.00 -26.71 2.97
C PRO A 663 10.43 -27.26 3.03
N HIS A 664 10.73 -28.12 4.01
CA HIS A 664 12.08 -28.66 4.22
C HIS A 664 12.63 -29.37 2.98
N GLY A 665 11.84 -30.26 2.36
CA GLY A 665 12.27 -30.98 1.14
C GLY A 665 12.58 -30.04 -0.03
N GLN A 666 11.81 -28.96 -0.18
CA GLN A 666 12.05 -27.94 -1.21
C GLN A 666 13.30 -27.10 -0.90
N PHE A 667 13.57 -26.81 0.37
CA PHE A 667 14.79 -26.14 0.81
C PHE A 667 16.03 -27.00 0.55
N GLN A 668 16.00 -28.29 0.92
CA GLN A 668 17.07 -29.24 0.63
C GLN A 668 17.30 -29.41 -0.88
N HIS A 669 16.24 -29.44 -1.67
CA HIS A 669 16.34 -29.48 -3.13
C HIS A 669 17.07 -28.24 -3.66
N GLY A 670 16.74 -27.04 -3.18
CA GLY A 670 17.47 -25.81 -3.52
C GLY A 670 18.97 -25.89 -3.17
N LEU A 671 19.31 -26.44 -1.99
CA LEU A 671 20.70 -26.66 -1.60
C LEU A 671 21.42 -27.65 -2.52
N ALA A 672 20.77 -28.76 -2.87
CA ALA A 672 21.32 -29.79 -3.76
C ALA A 672 21.58 -29.27 -5.18
N LEU A 673 20.77 -28.31 -5.66
CA LEU A 673 20.93 -27.69 -6.98
C LEU A 673 22.12 -26.74 -7.09
N SER A 674 22.70 -26.29 -5.98
CA SER A 674 23.84 -25.36 -6.00
C SER A 674 25.04 -25.88 -6.80
N THR A 675 25.45 -27.14 -6.59
CA THR A 675 26.60 -27.74 -7.27
C THR A 675 26.36 -27.96 -8.77
N PRO A 676 25.21 -28.54 -9.20
CA PRO A 676 24.84 -28.60 -10.61
C PRO A 676 24.86 -27.24 -11.31
N PHE A 677 24.31 -26.18 -10.70
CA PHE A 677 24.34 -24.84 -11.29
C PHE A 677 25.77 -24.29 -11.39
N ASN A 678 26.60 -24.48 -10.36
CA ASN A 678 28.01 -24.07 -10.42
C ASN A 678 28.75 -24.72 -11.60
N LEU A 679 28.55 -26.03 -11.81
CA LEU A 679 29.16 -26.77 -12.92
C LEU A 679 28.59 -26.35 -14.28
N LEU A 680 27.28 -26.13 -14.37
CA LEU A 680 26.62 -25.65 -15.59
C LEU A 680 27.18 -24.29 -16.01
N VAL A 681 27.25 -23.37 -15.05
CA VAL A 681 27.77 -22.02 -15.22
C VAL A 681 29.24 -22.06 -15.66
N ASP A 682 30.08 -22.87 -15.01
CA ASP A 682 31.49 -23.05 -15.42
C ASP A 682 31.61 -23.60 -16.86
N ARG A 683 30.83 -24.63 -17.22
CA ARG A 683 30.88 -25.23 -18.57
C ARG A 683 30.41 -24.26 -19.67
N ILE A 684 29.29 -23.57 -19.44
CA ILE A 684 28.80 -22.54 -20.36
C ILE A 684 29.84 -21.44 -20.48
N SER A 685 30.47 -21.04 -19.37
CA SER A 685 31.44 -19.96 -19.36
C SER A 685 32.66 -20.21 -20.28
N ARG A 686 32.97 -21.48 -20.51
CA ARG A 686 34.10 -21.94 -21.34
C ARG A 686 33.72 -22.11 -22.80
N ASN A 687 32.43 -22.11 -23.13
CA ASN A 687 31.96 -22.36 -24.49
C ASN A 687 31.77 -21.06 -25.26
N GLY A 688 32.88 -20.50 -25.75
CA GLY A 688 32.90 -19.26 -26.51
C GLY A 688 31.96 -19.25 -27.71
N LYS A 689 31.96 -20.34 -28.49
CA LYS A 689 31.09 -20.49 -29.66
C LYS A 689 29.61 -20.40 -29.29
N PHE A 690 29.19 -21.14 -28.26
CA PHE A 690 27.81 -21.10 -27.77
C PHE A 690 27.38 -19.70 -27.34
N LEU A 691 28.25 -18.96 -26.65
CA LEU A 691 27.95 -17.61 -26.18
C LEU A 691 27.83 -16.62 -27.33
N GLN A 692 28.75 -16.68 -28.31
CA GLN A 692 28.69 -15.85 -29.51
C GLN A 692 27.40 -16.11 -30.29
N GLU A 693 27.05 -17.39 -30.52
CA GLU A 693 25.84 -17.76 -31.26
C GLU A 693 24.57 -17.31 -30.53
N THR A 694 24.50 -17.55 -29.21
CA THR A 694 23.32 -17.23 -28.39
C THR A 694 23.10 -15.73 -28.22
N LEU A 695 24.18 -14.94 -28.15
CA LEU A 695 24.14 -13.51 -27.86
C LEU A 695 24.28 -12.62 -29.10
N LYS A 696 24.49 -13.21 -30.29
CA LYS A 696 24.65 -12.49 -31.56
C LYS A 696 23.57 -11.43 -31.80
N GLY A 697 22.31 -11.78 -31.55
CA GLY A 697 21.17 -10.87 -31.74
C GLY A 697 20.99 -9.82 -30.65
N VAL A 698 21.68 -9.94 -29.51
CA VAL A 698 21.60 -8.98 -28.39
C VAL A 698 22.60 -7.83 -28.59
N ARG A 699 23.74 -8.12 -29.24
CA ARG A 699 24.82 -7.15 -29.51
C ARG A 699 24.33 -5.87 -30.17
N ASP A 700 23.40 -5.97 -31.11
CA ASP A 700 22.90 -4.84 -31.89
C ASP A 700 21.78 -4.05 -31.19
N VAL A 701 21.29 -4.54 -30.04
CA VAL A 701 20.14 -3.98 -29.32
C VAL A 701 20.53 -3.41 -27.95
N ASP A 702 21.60 -3.91 -27.33
CA ASP A 702 22.09 -3.46 -26.03
C ASP A 702 23.61 -3.21 -26.05
N GLU A 703 23.98 -1.93 -26.07
CA GLU A 703 25.36 -1.45 -26.18
C GLU A 703 26.25 -1.95 -25.03
N PHE A 704 25.72 -2.05 -23.81
CA PHE A 704 26.45 -2.57 -22.65
C PHE A 704 26.84 -4.04 -22.82
N THR A 705 25.86 -4.87 -23.20
CA THR A 705 26.09 -6.29 -23.50
C THR A 705 27.01 -6.46 -24.70
N GLY A 706 26.86 -5.62 -25.72
CA GLY A 706 27.71 -5.61 -26.90
C GLY A 706 29.18 -5.32 -26.55
N MET A 707 29.43 -4.39 -25.63
CA MET A 707 30.77 -4.07 -25.15
C MET A 707 31.39 -5.19 -24.31
N LEU A 708 30.60 -5.81 -23.41
CA LEU A 708 31.03 -7.02 -22.71
C LEU A 708 31.37 -8.15 -23.70
N LEU A 709 30.50 -8.42 -24.67
CA LEU A 709 30.78 -9.46 -25.67
C LEU A 709 32.04 -9.14 -26.48
N THR A 710 32.24 -7.89 -26.88
CA THR A 710 33.44 -7.44 -27.59
C THR A 710 34.70 -7.67 -26.76
N LEU A 711 34.67 -7.31 -25.48
CA LEU A 711 35.78 -7.54 -24.55
C LEU A 711 36.06 -9.04 -24.35
N TYR A 712 35.00 -9.85 -24.25
CA TYR A 712 35.12 -11.30 -24.15
C TYR A 712 35.80 -11.90 -25.39
N GLU A 713 35.33 -11.54 -26.58
CA GLU A 713 35.88 -12.01 -27.85
C GLU A 713 37.35 -11.63 -27.99
N ALA A 714 37.68 -10.37 -27.68
CA ALA A 714 39.03 -9.84 -27.77
C ALA A 714 40.02 -10.57 -26.85
N ILE A 715 39.63 -10.91 -25.62
CA ILE A 715 40.53 -11.52 -24.63
C ILE A 715 40.58 -13.06 -24.76
N TYR A 716 39.42 -13.70 -24.98
CA TYR A 716 39.31 -15.16 -24.84
C TYR A 716 39.26 -15.92 -26.17
N LEU A 717 38.76 -15.29 -27.23
CA LEU A 717 38.51 -15.96 -28.50
C LEU A 717 39.49 -15.53 -29.61
N SER A 718 40.22 -14.43 -29.45
CA SER A 718 41.25 -14.00 -30.39
C SER A 718 42.45 -14.96 -30.41
N ASP A 719 43.04 -15.16 -31.60
CA ASP A 719 44.16 -16.09 -31.82
C ASP A 719 45.56 -15.48 -31.55
N GLY A 720 45.69 -14.34 -30.86
CA GLY A 720 47.01 -13.93 -30.37
C GLY A 720 47.19 -12.54 -29.78
N HIS A 721 47.88 -12.48 -28.64
CA HIS A 721 49.07 -11.71 -28.25
C HIS A 721 49.58 -12.36 -26.92
N SER A 722 50.81 -12.10 -26.47
CA SER A 722 51.40 -12.84 -25.32
C SER A 722 50.70 -12.55 -23.99
N SER A 723 50.13 -11.36 -23.82
CA SER A 723 49.48 -10.93 -22.58
C SER A 723 48.09 -11.52 -22.38
N GLU A 724 47.37 -11.85 -23.45
CA GLU A 724 46.03 -12.48 -23.42
C GLU A 724 46.11 -13.97 -23.06
N GLN A 725 47.30 -14.59 -23.15
CA GLN A 725 47.52 -15.98 -22.71
C GLN A 725 47.46 -16.12 -21.19
N HIS A 726 47.91 -15.11 -20.44
CA HIS A 726 47.81 -15.09 -18.98
C HIS A 726 46.35 -15.14 -18.55
N ALA A 727 45.51 -14.39 -19.27
CA ALA A 727 44.09 -14.37 -19.11
C ALA A 727 43.48 -15.79 -19.28
N LYS A 728 43.76 -16.44 -20.41
CA LYS A 728 43.22 -17.78 -20.71
C LYS A 728 43.68 -18.86 -19.72
N GLY A 729 44.90 -18.74 -19.18
CA GLY A 729 45.51 -19.70 -18.25
C GLY A 729 45.23 -19.46 -16.76
N ALA A 730 44.55 -18.37 -16.39
CA ALA A 730 44.25 -18.05 -15.00
C ALA A 730 43.18 -19.00 -14.42
N ASP A 731 43.34 -19.30 -13.13
CA ASP A 731 42.31 -19.98 -12.35
C ASP A 731 41.10 -19.04 -12.11
N ARG A 732 39.96 -19.61 -11.75
CA ARG A 732 38.67 -18.90 -11.66
C ARG A 732 37.99 -19.17 -10.33
N LEU A 733 37.36 -18.14 -9.79
CA LEU A 733 36.48 -18.21 -8.63
C LEU A 733 35.08 -17.81 -9.09
N GLY A 734 34.04 -18.41 -8.53
CA GLY A 734 32.65 -18.06 -8.83
C GLY A 734 31.80 -18.03 -7.58
N ILE A 735 31.40 -16.83 -7.17
CA ILE A 735 30.43 -16.61 -6.09
C ILE A 735 29.06 -16.32 -6.69
N LEU A 736 28.31 -17.40 -6.88
CA LEU A 736 27.02 -17.40 -7.56
C LEU A 736 25.86 -17.42 -6.56
N ARG A 737 24.70 -16.91 -6.96
CA ARG A 737 23.45 -17.01 -6.20
C ARG A 737 22.29 -17.38 -7.12
N SER A 738 21.71 -18.55 -6.89
CA SER A 738 20.50 -19.00 -7.58
C SER A 738 19.28 -18.66 -6.74
N ASP A 739 18.38 -17.85 -7.27
CA ASP A 739 17.20 -17.35 -6.58
C ASP A 739 15.97 -18.18 -7.00
N TYR A 740 15.18 -18.63 -6.03
CA TYR A 740 14.01 -19.49 -6.26
C TYR A 740 12.76 -18.92 -5.60
N MET A 741 11.61 -19.12 -6.24
CA MET A 741 10.29 -18.89 -5.66
C MET A 741 9.52 -20.20 -5.58
N LEU A 742 8.68 -20.33 -4.56
CA LEU A 742 7.81 -21.48 -4.37
C LEU A 742 6.56 -21.31 -5.26
N HIS A 743 6.27 -22.31 -6.10
CA HIS A 743 5.11 -22.32 -7.00
C HIS A 743 4.15 -23.43 -6.60
N CYS A 744 2.89 -23.08 -6.40
CA CYS A 744 1.81 -24.01 -6.15
C CYS A 744 1.06 -24.29 -7.46
N SER A 745 1.05 -25.56 -7.88
CA SER A 745 0.33 -25.99 -9.08
C SER A 745 -1.09 -26.42 -8.75
N GLN A 746 -2.08 -25.68 -9.27
CA GLN A 746 -3.49 -26.05 -9.13
C GLN A 746 -3.82 -27.37 -9.86
N ALA A 747 -3.07 -27.73 -10.90
CA ALA A 747 -3.28 -28.94 -11.69
C ALA A 747 -2.70 -30.21 -11.06
N ALA A 748 -1.80 -30.08 -10.07
CA ALA A 748 -1.13 -31.19 -9.39
C ALA A 748 -1.48 -31.22 -7.90
N ASN A 749 -2.78 -31.18 -7.56
CA ASN A 749 -3.26 -31.29 -6.17
C ASN A 749 -2.66 -30.27 -5.17
N ASN A 750 -2.34 -29.04 -5.63
CA ASN A 750 -1.68 -28.01 -4.82
C ASN A 750 -0.27 -28.40 -4.33
N GLU A 751 0.44 -29.23 -5.08
CA GLU A 751 1.84 -29.54 -4.77
C GLU A 751 2.74 -28.32 -4.98
N TYR A 752 3.58 -28.03 -3.98
CA TYR A 752 4.54 -26.94 -3.99
C TYR A 752 5.88 -27.40 -4.57
N SER A 753 6.41 -26.64 -5.54
CA SER A 753 7.72 -26.88 -6.14
C SER A 753 8.52 -25.58 -6.25
N ILE A 754 9.84 -25.67 -6.08
CA ILE A 754 10.71 -24.52 -6.34
C ILE A 754 10.87 -24.28 -7.83
N LYS A 755 10.73 -23.02 -8.25
CA LYS A 755 11.06 -22.56 -9.59
C LYS A 755 12.15 -21.50 -9.47
N GLN A 756 13.25 -21.71 -10.19
CA GLN A 756 14.30 -20.71 -10.27
C GLN A 756 13.71 -19.44 -10.90
N VAL A 757 14.02 -18.27 -10.36
CA VAL A 757 13.61 -16.97 -10.88
C VAL A 757 14.79 -16.27 -11.53
N GLU A 758 15.97 -16.40 -10.94
CA GLU A 758 17.18 -15.72 -11.39
C GLU A 758 18.42 -16.52 -11.02
N LEU A 759 19.48 -16.39 -11.82
CA LEU A 759 20.80 -16.93 -11.53
C LEU A 759 21.79 -15.78 -11.61
N ASN A 760 22.25 -15.33 -10.45
CA ASN A 760 23.20 -14.25 -10.30
C ASN A 760 24.61 -14.80 -10.28
N THR A 761 25.47 -14.22 -11.11
CA THR A 761 26.84 -14.67 -11.34
C THR A 761 27.87 -13.58 -11.15
N ILE A 762 27.42 -12.36 -10.82
CA ILE A 762 28.24 -11.19 -10.51
C ILE A 762 27.57 -10.41 -9.37
N ALA A 763 28.37 -9.84 -8.48
CA ALA A 763 27.92 -8.94 -7.41
C ALA A 763 26.75 -9.49 -6.55
N SER A 764 26.72 -10.82 -6.36
CA SER A 764 25.75 -11.50 -5.51
C SER A 764 25.76 -10.91 -4.10
N SER A 765 24.69 -10.19 -3.76
CA SER A 765 24.59 -9.44 -2.51
C SER A 765 24.01 -10.27 -1.35
N PHE A 766 24.09 -9.73 -0.13
CA PHE A 766 23.46 -10.22 1.11
C PHE A 766 24.10 -11.44 1.78
N ALA A 767 25.33 -11.80 1.43
CA ALA A 767 26.05 -12.85 2.17
C ALA A 767 26.18 -12.52 3.66
N GLY A 768 26.54 -11.28 4.00
CA GLY A 768 26.67 -10.80 5.37
C GLY A 768 25.32 -10.54 6.00
N LEU A 769 24.50 -9.69 5.36
CA LEU A 769 23.21 -9.28 5.94
C LEU A 769 22.23 -10.44 6.10
N ALA A 770 22.11 -11.36 5.14
CA ALA A 770 21.21 -12.51 5.29
C ALA A 770 21.65 -13.44 6.44
N SER A 771 22.96 -13.57 6.65
CA SER A 771 23.49 -14.33 7.79
C SER A 771 23.13 -13.69 9.13
N SER A 772 23.13 -12.36 9.21
CA SER A 772 22.67 -11.63 10.39
C SER A 772 21.15 -11.68 10.56
N VAL A 773 20.36 -11.67 9.48
CA VAL A 773 18.90 -11.86 9.53
C VAL A 773 18.54 -13.24 10.07
N ALA A 774 19.19 -14.30 9.59
CA ALA A 774 18.98 -15.65 10.09
C ALA A 774 19.26 -15.76 11.61
N LYS A 775 20.34 -15.11 12.09
CA LYS A 775 20.66 -15.03 13.52
C LYS A 775 19.61 -14.25 14.31
N LEU A 776 19.10 -13.13 13.76
CA LEU A 776 18.05 -12.33 14.39
C LEU A 776 16.75 -13.12 14.49
N HIS A 777 16.29 -13.74 13.40
CA HIS A 777 15.10 -14.58 13.42
C HIS A 777 15.26 -15.76 14.38
N GLY A 778 16.41 -16.44 14.38
CA GLY A 778 16.69 -17.50 15.36
C GLY A 778 16.70 -17.02 16.82
N PHE A 779 17.03 -15.75 17.08
CA PHE A 779 16.92 -15.14 18.41
C PHE A 779 15.45 -14.82 18.75
N LEU A 780 14.72 -14.16 17.85
CA LEU A 780 13.33 -13.77 18.05
C LEU A 780 12.42 -15.00 18.21
N THR A 781 12.61 -16.04 17.39
CA THR A 781 11.86 -17.29 17.47
C THR A 781 12.10 -18.01 18.80
N ARG A 782 13.34 -18.05 19.31
CA ARG A 782 13.60 -18.65 20.65
C ARG A 782 12.97 -17.85 21.78
N ARG A 783 13.02 -16.52 21.71
CA ARG A 783 12.50 -15.64 22.76
C ARG A 783 10.97 -15.59 22.80
N LEU A 784 10.32 -15.65 21.64
CA LEU A 784 8.86 -15.60 21.54
C LEU A 784 8.20 -16.99 21.73
N GLY A 785 8.99 -18.07 21.73
CA GLY A 785 8.51 -19.46 21.82
C GLY A 785 7.76 -19.82 23.11
N GLU A 786 7.81 -18.99 24.14
CA GLU A 786 7.11 -19.23 25.42
C GLU A 786 5.66 -18.70 25.43
N GLU A 787 5.27 -17.79 24.53
CA GLU A 787 3.91 -17.23 24.45
C GLU A 787 3.45 -16.99 22.99
N GLY A 788 2.49 -17.79 22.49
CA GLY A 788 1.73 -17.51 21.25
C GLY A 788 2.48 -17.60 19.91
N LEU A 789 3.82 -17.71 19.90
CA LEU A 789 4.60 -17.86 18.66
C LEU A 789 4.29 -19.15 17.93
N GLN A 790 4.01 -20.25 18.65
CA GLN A 790 3.70 -21.54 18.04
C GLN A 790 2.46 -21.42 17.14
N GLU A 791 1.44 -20.67 17.53
CA GLU A 791 0.27 -20.45 16.69
C GLU A 791 0.60 -19.67 15.42
N PHE A 792 1.43 -18.61 15.51
CA PHE A 792 1.90 -17.89 14.33
C PHE A 792 2.69 -18.80 13.39
N LEU A 793 3.62 -19.60 13.92
CA LEU A 793 4.42 -20.55 13.14
C LEU A 793 3.55 -21.63 12.51
N ASP A 794 2.57 -22.17 13.24
CA ASP A 794 1.65 -23.19 12.76
C ASP A 794 0.71 -22.62 11.68
N VAL A 795 0.26 -21.36 11.81
CA VAL A 795 -0.52 -20.66 10.78
C VAL A 795 0.32 -20.40 9.54
N ASN A 796 1.57 -19.98 9.72
CA ASN A 796 2.52 -19.75 8.64
C ASN A 796 2.85 -21.06 7.90
N GLU A 797 3.07 -22.15 8.65
CA GLU A 797 3.25 -23.50 8.13
C GLU A 797 2.01 -23.99 7.38
N ARG A 798 0.80 -23.87 7.95
CA ARG A 798 -0.46 -24.23 7.27
C ARG A 798 -0.73 -23.42 6.01
N ALA A 799 -0.35 -22.14 5.99
CA ALA A 799 -0.48 -21.31 4.79
C ALA A 799 0.40 -21.79 3.62
N VAL A 800 1.47 -22.55 3.91
CA VAL A 800 2.43 -23.06 2.92
C VAL A 800 2.30 -24.56 2.68
N MET A 801 1.83 -25.36 3.65
CA MET A 801 1.77 -26.82 3.58
C MET A 801 0.33 -27.36 3.49
N GLY A 802 -0.68 -26.52 3.69
CA GLY A 802 -2.10 -26.92 3.74
C GLY A 802 -2.52 -27.57 5.07
N ASP A 803 -3.80 -27.90 5.20
CA ASP A 803 -4.40 -28.55 6.40
C ASP A 803 -4.01 -30.05 6.53
N SER A 804 -3.22 -30.59 5.60
CA SER A 804 -2.91 -32.03 5.48
C SER A 804 -1.71 -32.51 6.29
N SER A 805 -1.10 -31.67 7.14
CA SER A 805 0.05 -32.08 7.98
C SER A 805 -0.36 -32.84 9.24
N ASP A 806 -1.25 -33.83 9.09
CA ASP A 806 -1.33 -34.92 10.07
C ASP A 806 -0.06 -35.78 9.91
N GLY A 807 0.95 -35.48 10.71
CA GLY A 807 1.86 -36.50 11.23
C GLY A 807 2.98 -37.04 10.34
N ILE A 808 3.49 -36.32 9.34
CA ILE A 808 4.84 -36.63 8.82
C ILE A 808 5.87 -35.88 9.67
N VAL A 809 6.16 -36.45 10.84
CA VAL A 809 7.45 -36.27 11.50
C VAL A 809 8.39 -37.25 10.78
N ASP A 810 8.93 -36.83 9.63
CA ASP A 810 10.12 -37.50 9.14
C ASP A 810 11.21 -37.25 10.19
N GLY A 811 11.73 -38.36 10.73
CA GLY A 811 12.69 -38.37 11.82
C GLY A 811 13.84 -37.39 11.59
N ASP A 812 14.23 -36.73 12.67
CA ASP A 812 15.44 -35.91 12.81
C ASP A 812 15.49 -34.55 12.05
N GLY A 813 14.41 -34.11 11.40
CA GLY A 813 14.35 -32.77 10.79
C GLY A 813 14.10 -31.66 11.82
N GLU A 814 15.15 -30.99 12.32
CA GLU A 814 15.02 -29.84 13.24
C GLU A 814 14.09 -28.74 12.66
N ARG A 815 12.95 -28.48 13.31
CA ARG A 815 12.14 -27.28 13.07
C ARG A 815 12.96 -26.05 13.50
N GLY A 816 13.24 -25.13 12.57
CA GLY A 816 14.01 -23.93 12.92
C GLY A 816 14.39 -23.04 11.75
N VAL A 817 14.95 -21.87 12.09
CA VAL A 817 15.54 -20.95 11.12
C VAL A 817 16.90 -21.50 10.69
N PRO A 818 17.12 -21.83 9.41
CA PRO A 818 18.39 -22.38 8.97
C PRO A 818 19.51 -21.36 9.15
N GLN A 819 20.66 -21.80 9.65
CA GLN A 819 21.85 -20.95 9.68
C GLN A 819 22.39 -20.73 8.28
N SER A 820 22.72 -19.48 7.96
CA SER A 820 23.44 -19.16 6.73
C SER A 820 24.92 -19.47 6.89
N LEU A 821 25.45 -20.33 6.03
CA LEU A 821 26.89 -20.65 5.96
C LEU A 821 27.67 -19.71 5.04
N ALA A 822 27.03 -18.69 4.46
CA ALA A 822 27.65 -17.81 3.47
C ALA A 822 28.91 -17.10 4.01
N MET A 823 28.84 -16.58 5.23
CA MET A 823 29.96 -15.89 5.89
C MET A 823 31.10 -16.80 6.36
N ILE A 824 30.94 -18.12 6.22
CA ILE A 824 31.99 -19.11 6.47
C ILE A 824 32.56 -19.59 5.13
N ARG A 825 31.68 -19.99 4.21
CA ARG A 825 32.07 -20.59 2.93
C ARG A 825 32.67 -19.60 1.94
N LEU A 826 32.19 -18.36 1.90
CA LEU A 826 32.70 -17.37 0.93
C LEU A 826 34.11 -16.88 1.28
N PRO A 827 34.43 -16.46 2.53
CA PRO A 827 35.82 -16.16 2.89
C PRO A 827 36.76 -17.35 2.67
N ALA A 828 36.33 -18.56 3.05
CA ALA A 828 37.13 -19.76 2.84
C ALA A 828 37.40 -20.04 1.35
N ALA A 829 36.41 -19.86 0.47
CA ALA A 829 36.60 -20.03 -0.97
C ALA A 829 37.56 -18.99 -1.56
N MET A 830 37.47 -17.74 -1.10
CA MET A 830 38.42 -16.68 -1.48
C MET A 830 39.83 -16.95 -0.94
N ALA A 831 39.96 -17.48 0.28
CA ALA A 831 41.23 -17.87 0.87
C ALA A 831 41.89 -19.01 0.09
N VAL A 832 41.12 -20.04 -0.30
CA VAL A 832 41.62 -21.12 -1.17
C VAL A 832 42.11 -20.58 -2.52
N ALA A 833 41.39 -19.63 -3.12
CA ALA A 833 41.84 -18.96 -4.35
C ALA A 833 43.14 -18.17 -4.13
N TYR A 834 43.22 -17.45 -3.01
CA TYR A 834 44.39 -16.69 -2.60
C TYR A 834 45.63 -17.56 -2.43
N ASP A 835 45.52 -18.62 -1.64
CA ASP A 835 46.62 -19.55 -1.35
C ASP A 835 47.10 -20.26 -2.62
N ARG A 836 46.14 -20.69 -3.46
CA ARG A 836 46.44 -21.35 -4.74
C ARG A 836 47.20 -20.43 -5.68
N TYR A 837 46.82 -19.16 -5.77
CA TYR A 837 47.55 -18.18 -6.57
C TYR A 837 48.97 -17.97 -6.03
N CYS A 838 49.11 -17.76 -4.72
CA CYS A 838 50.40 -17.54 -4.08
C CYS A 838 51.34 -18.73 -4.29
N ALA A 839 50.83 -19.97 -4.13
CA ALA A 839 51.58 -21.19 -4.39
C ALA A 839 52.00 -21.32 -5.87
N ARG A 840 51.09 -21.00 -6.80
CA ARG A 840 51.34 -21.11 -8.24
C ARG A 840 52.43 -20.15 -8.73
N PHE A 841 52.54 -18.98 -8.12
CA PHE A 841 53.48 -17.93 -8.51
C PHE A 841 54.61 -17.70 -7.49
N ASN A 842 54.78 -18.59 -6.52
CA ASN A 842 55.78 -18.52 -5.44
C ASN A 842 55.80 -17.19 -4.68
N ILE A 843 54.63 -16.58 -4.46
CA ILE A 843 54.50 -15.31 -3.76
C ILE A 843 54.54 -15.57 -2.25
N GLY A 844 55.49 -14.95 -1.54
CA GLY A 844 55.66 -15.11 -0.09
C GLY A 844 56.58 -16.26 0.33
N SER A 845 57.18 -17.02 -0.60
CA SER A 845 58.24 -17.97 -0.27
C SER A 845 59.59 -17.26 -0.21
N SER A 846 60.12 -17.03 0.99
CA SER A 846 61.51 -16.60 1.16
C SER A 846 62.46 -17.59 0.49
N SER A 847 63.26 -17.12 -0.46
CA SER A 847 64.32 -17.91 -1.09
C SER A 847 65.35 -18.31 -0.03
N ASN A 848 65.22 -19.53 0.50
CA ASN A 848 66.20 -20.16 1.40
C ASN A 848 67.33 -20.79 0.56
N ASN A 849 67.97 -19.98 -0.29
CA ASN A 849 69.17 -20.36 -1.00
C ASN A 849 70.07 -19.13 -1.10
N ASP A 850 70.87 -18.92 -0.06
CA ASP A 850 72.21 -18.34 -0.16
C ASP A 850 72.97 -18.63 1.14
N ASN A 851 73.81 -19.67 1.08
CA ASN A 851 74.97 -19.78 1.96
C ASN A 851 75.87 -18.57 1.69
N ASN A 852 75.93 -17.60 2.61
CA ASN A 852 77.19 -16.95 3.05
C ASN A 852 76.95 -15.83 4.07
N ASN A 853 77.64 -16.00 5.20
CA ASN A 853 78.24 -15.04 6.13
C ASN A 853 77.40 -13.87 6.69
N GLY A 854 77.33 -13.89 8.02
CA GLY A 854 76.61 -12.95 8.87
C GLY A 854 76.90 -11.48 8.62
N GLU A 855 75.82 -10.71 8.57
CA GLU A 855 75.70 -9.37 9.12
C GLU A 855 74.19 -9.06 9.26
N HIS A 856 73.84 -8.35 10.33
CA HIS A 856 72.47 -8.00 10.73
C HIS A 856 71.63 -7.46 9.55
N LYS A 857 70.60 -8.20 9.11
CA LYS A 857 69.54 -7.68 8.25
C LYS A 857 68.33 -7.30 9.11
N SER A 858 67.97 -6.02 9.04
CA SER A 858 66.71 -5.45 9.49
C SER A 858 65.52 -6.18 8.86
N ASP A 859 64.50 -6.51 9.67
CA ASP A 859 63.22 -7.06 9.25
C ASP A 859 62.49 -6.08 8.30
N ALA A 860 62.72 -6.20 7.00
CA ALA A 860 61.90 -5.53 6.00
C ALA A 860 60.52 -6.20 5.98
N ALA A 861 59.46 -5.45 6.31
CA ALA A 861 58.09 -5.95 6.37
C ALA A 861 57.70 -6.62 5.05
N VAL A 862 57.36 -7.91 5.11
CA VAL A 862 56.89 -8.67 3.94
C VAL A 862 55.53 -8.10 3.52
N ILE A 863 55.47 -7.46 2.36
CA ILE A 863 54.25 -6.88 1.81
C ILE A 863 53.32 -8.03 1.36
N LYS A 864 52.25 -8.30 2.12
CA LYS A 864 51.24 -9.31 1.76
C LYS A 864 50.49 -8.88 0.49
N PRO A 865 50.24 -9.81 -0.45
CA PRO A 865 49.41 -9.53 -1.62
C PRO A 865 47.92 -9.46 -1.21
N VAL A 866 47.07 -8.88 -2.05
CA VAL A 866 45.72 -8.41 -1.65
C VAL A 866 44.58 -9.00 -2.50
N ILE A 867 43.38 -8.99 -1.93
CA ILE A 867 42.12 -9.17 -2.67
C ILE A 867 41.53 -7.79 -2.99
N LEU A 868 41.24 -7.52 -4.26
CA LEU A 868 40.66 -6.26 -4.73
C LEU A 868 39.13 -6.38 -4.85
N PHE A 869 38.40 -5.63 -4.04
CA PHE A 869 36.95 -5.48 -4.17
C PHE A 869 36.64 -4.30 -5.11
N VAL A 870 36.03 -4.59 -6.26
CA VAL A 870 35.56 -3.58 -7.21
C VAL A 870 34.18 -3.10 -6.76
N VAL A 871 34.05 -1.83 -6.37
CA VAL A 871 32.84 -1.29 -5.70
C VAL A 871 32.27 -0.07 -6.42
N GLN A 872 30.98 0.22 -6.24
CA GLN A 872 30.36 1.41 -6.80
C GLN A 872 30.80 2.67 -6.03
N PRO A 873 31.00 3.82 -6.71
CA PRO A 873 31.14 5.09 -6.03
C PRO A 873 29.91 5.38 -5.16
N ASN A 874 30.12 5.74 -3.89
CA ASN A 874 29.05 6.03 -2.92
C ASN A 874 28.07 4.87 -2.67
N GLU A 875 28.56 3.63 -2.65
CA GLU A 875 27.79 2.43 -2.28
C GLU A 875 27.12 2.59 -0.90
N THR A 876 25.83 2.27 -0.80
CA THR A 876 25.05 2.33 0.44
C THR A 876 25.02 1.02 1.21
N ASN A 877 25.20 -0.11 0.51
CA ASN A 877 25.27 -1.45 1.06
C ASN A 877 26.71 -1.83 1.43
N THR A 878 27.45 -0.89 2.03
CA THR A 878 28.84 -1.09 2.44
C THR A 878 28.97 -2.11 3.56
N VAL A 879 27.99 -2.18 4.47
CA VAL A 879 28.01 -3.08 5.63
C VAL A 879 28.07 -4.55 5.21
N ASP A 880 27.29 -4.97 4.21
CA ASP A 880 27.32 -6.35 3.69
C ASP A 880 28.71 -6.76 3.20
N GLN A 881 29.41 -5.83 2.54
CA GLN A 881 30.73 -6.07 1.98
C GLN A 881 31.84 -5.98 3.03
N ARG A 882 31.73 -5.04 3.98
CA ARG A 882 32.66 -4.87 5.11
C ARG A 882 32.67 -6.09 6.02
N LEU A 883 31.51 -6.70 6.25
CA LEU A 883 31.43 -7.95 7.00
C LEU A 883 32.26 -9.08 6.36
N LEU A 884 32.29 -9.14 5.02
CA LEU A 884 33.10 -10.12 4.28
C LEU A 884 34.60 -9.80 4.34
N GLU A 885 34.95 -8.51 4.22
CA GLU A 885 36.31 -8.02 4.43
C GLU A 885 36.85 -8.37 5.83
N PHE A 886 36.07 -8.10 6.88
CA PHE A 886 36.47 -8.46 8.24
C PHE A 886 36.60 -9.97 8.42
N ALA A 887 35.69 -10.76 7.84
CA ALA A 887 35.80 -12.22 7.91
C ALA A 887 37.05 -12.76 7.17
N LEU A 888 37.52 -12.10 6.10
CA LEU A 888 38.77 -12.46 5.42
C LEU A 888 39.99 -12.10 6.26
N TRP A 889 39.97 -10.95 6.92
CA TRP A 889 41.06 -10.52 7.79
C TRP A 889 41.12 -11.36 9.07
N ASP A 890 40.02 -11.45 9.81
CA ASP A 890 39.99 -12.08 11.13
C ASP A 890 40.23 -13.59 11.07
N ASN A 891 39.76 -14.27 10.02
CA ASN A 891 39.86 -15.73 9.91
C ASN A 891 41.03 -16.23 9.05
N HIS A 892 41.53 -15.40 8.12
CA HIS A 892 42.53 -15.82 7.14
C HIS A 892 43.72 -14.85 7.02
N GLU A 893 43.71 -13.72 7.72
CA GLU A 893 44.72 -12.66 7.64
C GLU A 893 45.00 -12.15 6.22
N ILE A 894 43.96 -12.15 5.37
CA ILE A 894 44.05 -11.72 3.98
C ILE A 894 43.61 -10.25 3.87
N PRO A 895 44.51 -9.35 3.42
CA PRO A 895 44.16 -7.95 3.24
C PRO A 895 43.25 -7.72 2.02
N VAL A 896 42.30 -6.80 2.18
CA VAL A 896 41.35 -6.40 1.13
C VAL A 896 41.50 -4.92 0.82
N VAL A 897 41.50 -4.58 -0.46
CA VAL A 897 41.49 -3.20 -0.96
C VAL A 897 40.21 -2.96 -1.72
N ARG A 898 39.55 -1.82 -1.51
CA ARG A 898 38.28 -1.46 -2.16
C ARG A 898 38.50 -0.31 -3.11
N MET A 899 38.12 -0.46 -4.38
CA MET A 899 38.26 0.60 -5.38
C MET A 899 37.11 0.56 -6.38
N SER A 900 36.72 1.73 -6.86
CA SER A 900 35.86 1.90 -8.04
C SER A 900 36.63 1.66 -9.34
N LEU A 901 35.91 1.41 -10.44
CA LEU A 901 36.55 1.24 -11.76
C LEU A 901 37.36 2.48 -12.18
N GLY A 902 36.94 3.69 -11.78
CA GLY A 902 37.70 4.92 -12.00
C GLY A 902 39.04 4.92 -11.24
N GLU A 903 39.03 4.62 -9.94
CA GLU A 903 40.26 4.52 -9.13
C GLU A 903 41.20 3.41 -9.63
N ILE A 904 40.63 2.30 -10.12
CA ILE A 904 41.40 1.20 -10.72
C ILE A 904 42.10 1.65 -11.99
N HIS A 905 41.45 2.48 -12.82
CA HIS A 905 42.07 3.04 -14.02
C HIS A 905 43.36 3.78 -13.67
N GLU A 906 43.34 4.55 -12.57
CA GLU A 906 44.44 5.40 -12.12
C GLU A 906 45.54 4.64 -11.38
N ARG A 907 45.17 3.68 -10.51
CA ARG A 907 46.08 3.13 -9.49
C ARG A 907 46.51 1.68 -9.73
N VAL A 908 45.80 0.94 -10.58
CA VAL A 908 46.12 -0.47 -10.89
C VAL A 908 46.89 -0.55 -12.19
N THR A 909 48.07 -1.16 -12.15
CA THR A 909 48.93 -1.40 -13.31
C THR A 909 48.96 -2.88 -13.67
N LEU A 910 49.11 -3.18 -14.97
CA LEU A 910 49.26 -4.52 -15.52
C LEU A 910 50.66 -4.66 -16.11
N ASP A 911 51.41 -5.66 -15.67
CA ASP A 911 52.63 -6.11 -16.33
C ASP A 911 52.28 -7.05 -17.49
N GLU A 912 52.43 -6.57 -18.71
CA GLU A 912 52.11 -7.31 -19.94
C GLU A 912 52.94 -8.59 -20.13
N ALA A 913 54.15 -8.66 -19.56
CA ALA A 913 55.02 -9.82 -19.73
C ALA A 913 54.68 -10.96 -18.76
N SER A 914 54.24 -10.62 -17.55
CA SER A 914 53.95 -11.60 -16.51
C SER A 914 52.46 -11.79 -16.25
N GLY A 915 51.61 -10.88 -16.72
CA GLY A 915 50.18 -10.79 -16.42
C GLY A 915 49.86 -10.27 -15.03
N ARG A 916 50.86 -9.80 -14.27
CA ARG A 916 50.71 -9.38 -12.87
C ARG A 916 49.96 -8.06 -12.75
N LEU A 917 48.95 -8.00 -11.88
CA LEU A 917 48.30 -6.76 -11.47
C LEU A 917 48.90 -6.23 -10.18
N THR A 918 49.21 -4.95 -10.13
CA THR A 918 49.78 -4.29 -8.94
C THR A 918 49.10 -2.99 -8.58
N ILE A 919 49.05 -2.70 -7.28
CA ILE A 919 48.54 -1.46 -6.69
C ILE A 919 49.70 -0.74 -6.01
N GLN A 920 49.83 0.57 -6.25
CA GLN A 920 50.72 1.44 -5.46
C GLN A 920 49.99 1.95 -4.21
N ASN A 921 50.61 1.76 -3.04
CA ASN A 921 50.11 2.33 -1.79
C ASN A 921 50.51 3.80 -1.65
N ASP A 922 49.50 4.67 -1.63
CA ASP A 922 49.64 6.11 -1.47
C ASP A 922 49.45 6.58 -0.01
N ASP A 923 49.26 5.63 0.92
CA ASP A 923 48.99 5.92 2.34
C ASP A 923 50.27 6.44 3.05
N GLN A 924 50.13 7.50 3.86
CA GLN A 924 51.21 8.18 4.60
C GLN A 924 51.77 7.37 5.80
N GLY A 925 51.75 6.04 5.73
CA GLY A 925 52.28 5.13 6.76
C GLY A 925 53.62 4.50 6.38
N ASP A 926 54.09 3.55 7.20
CA ASP A 926 55.39 2.87 7.04
C ASP A 926 55.58 2.11 5.72
N ASN A 927 54.50 1.91 4.95
CA ASN A 927 54.48 1.23 3.64
C ASN A 927 54.17 2.19 2.46
N CYS A 928 54.35 3.51 2.62
CA CYS A 928 54.19 4.49 1.55
C CYS A 928 55.09 4.15 0.35
N GLY A 929 54.51 4.00 -0.85
CA GLY A 929 55.22 3.59 -2.07
C GLY A 929 55.40 2.07 -2.24
N ALA A 930 54.92 1.25 -1.31
CA ALA A 930 54.91 -0.21 -1.44
C ALA A 930 54.00 -0.67 -2.59
N VAL A 931 54.46 -1.65 -3.37
CA VAL A 931 53.71 -2.25 -4.48
C VAL A 931 53.08 -3.55 -4.01
N GLN A 932 51.75 -3.63 -3.99
CA GLN A 932 50.99 -4.82 -3.61
C GLN A 932 50.47 -5.55 -4.85
N GLU A 933 50.68 -6.86 -4.92
CA GLU A 933 50.13 -7.70 -5.99
C GLU A 933 48.66 -8.05 -5.72
N VAL A 934 47.83 -7.96 -6.75
CA VAL A 934 46.40 -8.32 -6.70
C VAL A 934 46.23 -9.79 -7.07
N VAL A 935 45.62 -10.55 -6.16
CA VAL A 935 45.50 -12.01 -6.24
C VAL A 935 44.11 -12.44 -6.68
N VAL A 936 43.09 -11.83 -6.10
CA VAL A 936 41.68 -12.06 -6.43
C VAL A 936 41.02 -10.71 -6.70
N VAL A 937 40.25 -10.61 -7.76
CA VAL A 937 39.36 -9.48 -8.06
C VAL A 937 37.94 -9.90 -7.76
N TYR A 938 37.31 -9.27 -6.78
CA TYR A 938 35.92 -9.50 -6.38
C TYR A 938 35.01 -8.37 -6.85
N PHE A 939 34.13 -8.64 -7.81
CA PHE A 939 33.21 -7.64 -8.35
C PHE A 939 31.96 -7.47 -7.49
N ARG A 940 31.82 -6.26 -6.91
CA ARG A 940 30.57 -5.71 -6.32
C ARG A 940 30.03 -4.52 -7.12
N ALA A 941 30.58 -4.29 -8.31
CA ALA A 941 30.19 -3.30 -9.30
C ALA A 941 30.49 -3.88 -10.70
N GLY A 942 30.29 -3.10 -11.77
CA GLY A 942 30.56 -3.51 -13.15
C GLY A 942 29.51 -4.46 -13.73
N TYR A 943 28.33 -4.53 -13.11
CA TYR A 943 27.19 -5.35 -13.55
C TYR A 943 26.10 -4.53 -14.24
N ALA A 944 26.18 -3.19 -14.17
CA ALA A 944 25.22 -2.28 -14.78
C ALA A 944 25.91 -1.19 -15.61
N PRO A 945 25.25 -0.63 -16.65
CA PRO A 945 25.78 0.49 -17.44
C PRO A 945 26.15 1.72 -16.60
N THR A 946 25.46 1.93 -15.48
CA THR A 946 25.69 3.05 -14.56
C THR A 946 27.07 3.01 -13.88
N ASP A 947 27.73 1.85 -13.89
CA ASP A 947 29.08 1.69 -13.35
C ASP A 947 30.17 2.14 -14.33
N TYR A 948 29.77 2.55 -15.53
CA TYR A 948 30.63 3.02 -16.62
C TYR A 948 30.21 4.46 -17.04
N PRO A 949 30.26 5.43 -16.13
CA PRO A 949 29.69 6.76 -16.36
C PRO A 949 30.40 7.56 -17.47
N SER A 950 31.64 7.21 -17.80
CA SER A 950 32.43 7.95 -18.79
C SER A 950 32.15 7.52 -20.25
N GLY A 951 31.20 6.60 -20.46
CA GLY A 951 30.74 6.16 -21.77
C GLY A 951 31.49 4.93 -22.31
N TYR A 952 31.19 4.52 -23.55
CA TYR A 952 31.70 3.29 -24.15
C TYR A 952 32.90 3.47 -25.08
N ASN A 953 33.28 4.72 -25.40
CA ASN A 953 34.38 4.98 -26.33
C ASN A 953 35.74 4.88 -25.63
N THR A 954 36.49 3.82 -25.91
CA THR A 954 37.84 3.63 -25.36
C THR A 954 38.94 4.25 -26.23
N ALA A 955 38.65 4.63 -27.49
CA ALA A 955 39.63 5.10 -28.45
C ALA A 955 40.06 6.57 -28.24
N ASP A 956 39.20 7.40 -27.63
CA ASP A 956 39.47 8.80 -27.31
C ASP A 956 39.85 9.03 -25.84
N GLY A 957 39.96 7.96 -25.06
CA GLY A 957 40.29 8.01 -23.63
C GLY A 957 39.11 8.37 -22.71
N SER A 958 37.87 8.49 -23.22
CA SER A 958 36.70 8.80 -22.40
C SER A 958 36.18 7.59 -21.59
N GLY A 959 36.19 6.37 -22.13
CA GLY A 959 35.70 5.16 -21.46
C GLY A 959 36.66 4.54 -20.43
N ILE A 960 37.09 5.30 -19.43
CA ILE A 960 38.12 4.88 -18.47
C ILE A 960 37.75 3.62 -17.66
N GLU A 961 36.46 3.43 -17.34
CA GLU A 961 36.01 2.27 -16.57
C GLU A 961 36.04 1.00 -17.41
N TRP A 962 35.85 1.10 -18.73
CA TRP A 962 36.03 -0.01 -19.66
C TRP A 962 37.49 -0.40 -19.80
N LEU A 963 38.40 0.59 -19.85
CA LEU A 963 39.85 0.35 -19.86
C LEU A 963 40.30 -0.30 -18.54
N ALA A 964 39.78 0.15 -17.41
CA ALA A 964 40.02 -0.48 -16.12
C ALA A 964 39.50 -1.92 -16.10
N ARG A 965 38.27 -2.14 -16.58
CA ARG A 965 37.68 -3.48 -16.66
C ARG A 965 38.51 -4.41 -17.54
N GLU A 966 38.90 -3.96 -18.72
CA GLU A 966 39.78 -4.71 -19.63
C GLU A 966 41.10 -5.08 -18.96
N ARG A 967 41.74 -4.13 -18.27
CA ARG A 967 42.99 -4.37 -17.54
C ARG A 967 42.86 -5.47 -16.50
N LEU A 968 41.78 -5.43 -15.70
CA LEU A 968 41.51 -6.49 -14.71
C LEU A 968 41.29 -7.85 -15.38
N GLU A 969 40.61 -7.90 -16.53
CA GLU A 969 40.29 -9.14 -17.24
C GLU A 969 41.51 -9.77 -17.94
N ARG A 970 42.47 -8.95 -18.39
CA ARG A 970 43.74 -9.40 -18.99
C ARG A 970 44.73 -9.93 -17.94
N GLY A 971 44.57 -9.55 -16.67
CA GLY A 971 45.39 -10.02 -15.57
C GLY A 971 45.37 -11.53 -15.35
N ARG A 972 46.43 -12.04 -14.70
CA ARG A 972 46.59 -13.45 -14.31
C ARG A 972 45.90 -13.82 -12.99
N CYS A 973 45.38 -12.83 -12.26
CA CYS A 973 44.69 -13.00 -10.98
C CYS A 973 43.43 -13.86 -11.11
N PHE A 974 42.95 -14.40 -9.98
CA PHE A 974 41.58 -14.91 -9.91
C PHE A 974 40.62 -13.75 -10.11
N ASN A 975 39.55 -13.96 -10.86
CA ASN A 975 38.48 -12.99 -11.01
C ASN A 975 37.16 -13.68 -10.63
N ASP A 976 36.45 -13.13 -9.64
CA ASP A 976 35.20 -13.68 -9.09
C ASP A 976 33.96 -13.32 -9.93
N ALA A 977 34.11 -12.43 -10.90
CA ALA A 977 33.26 -12.50 -12.07
C ALA A 977 34.07 -13.26 -13.11
N VAL A 978 33.69 -14.50 -13.41
CA VAL A 978 34.31 -15.25 -14.49
C VAL A 978 34.22 -14.44 -15.78
N ARG A 979 35.34 -13.77 -16.08
CA ARG A 979 35.88 -13.46 -17.38
C ARG A 979 34.82 -13.01 -18.38
N VAL A 980 34.11 -11.90 -18.09
CA VAL A 980 33.07 -11.23 -18.91
C VAL A 980 31.83 -12.08 -19.26
N VAL A 981 31.98 -13.36 -19.55
CA VAL A 981 30.97 -14.33 -19.95
C VAL A 981 29.88 -14.52 -18.93
N LEU A 982 30.25 -14.57 -17.65
CA LEU A 982 29.26 -14.88 -16.65
C LEU A 982 28.31 -13.74 -16.38
N ILE A 983 28.64 -12.49 -16.72
CA ILE A 983 27.63 -11.40 -16.72
C ILE A 983 26.55 -11.66 -17.79
N LEU A 984 26.90 -12.40 -18.85
CA LEU A 984 26.01 -12.70 -19.96
C LEU A 984 25.15 -13.96 -19.74
N ALA A 985 25.59 -14.89 -18.88
CA ALA A 985 24.85 -16.11 -18.55
C ALA A 985 23.47 -15.89 -17.86
N PRO A 986 23.27 -14.87 -17.01
CA PRO A 986 21.97 -14.46 -16.47
C PRO A 986 20.98 -13.93 -17.51
N TYR A 987 21.43 -13.54 -18.71
CA TYR A 987 20.51 -12.96 -19.70
C TYR A 987 19.40 -13.96 -20.02
N ARG A 988 18.16 -13.46 -20.00
CA ARG A 988 16.95 -14.26 -20.30
C ARG A 988 17.07 -15.05 -21.60
N ALA A 989 17.88 -14.58 -22.57
CA ALA A 989 18.19 -15.29 -23.80
C ALA A 989 18.91 -16.62 -23.56
N VAL A 990 20.01 -16.64 -22.80
CA VAL A 990 20.77 -17.87 -22.49
C VAL A 990 19.92 -18.82 -21.65
N ARG A 991 19.18 -18.30 -20.68
CA ARG A 991 18.27 -19.10 -19.85
C ARG A 991 17.12 -19.72 -20.66
N ARG A 992 16.55 -18.98 -21.62
CA ARG A 992 15.48 -19.49 -22.50
C ARG A 992 15.99 -20.61 -23.40
N TRP A 993 17.25 -20.54 -23.85
CA TRP A 993 17.91 -21.60 -24.61
C TRP A 993 18.24 -22.85 -23.79
N LEU A 994 18.46 -22.73 -22.49
CA LEU A 994 18.68 -23.89 -21.60
C LEU A 994 17.37 -24.60 -21.19
N VAL A 995 16.22 -23.96 -21.42
CA VAL A 995 14.88 -24.50 -21.13
C VAL A 995 14.28 -25.20 -22.36
N ILE A 996 14.82 -24.94 -23.55
CA ILE A 996 14.54 -25.65 -24.82
C ILE A 996 15.55 -26.80 -24.93
#